data_AF-A0A327X770-F1
#
_entry.id   AF-A0A327X770-F1
#
_cell.length_a   1.000
_cell.length_b   1.000
_cell.length_c   1.000
_cell.angle_alpha   90.00
_cell.angle_beta   90.00
_cell.angle_gamma   90.00
#
_symmetry.space_group_name_H-M   'P 1'
#
loop_
_entity.id
_entity.type
_entity.pdbx_description
1 polymer ?
#
loop_
_entity_poly.entity_id
_entity_poly.type
_entity_poly.pdbx_seq_one_letter_code
_entity_poly.pdbx_strand_id
1 'polypeptide(L)'
;MGTFIVHHWRALLITYSLLVGGISLCRAQSDTLLQQANRQYSLKAYGRAIELYTQLLADSSAKLNAEQHMKTQAQLAHSYKLVGDVKKAEQTYQTLTAAAELPGSQAESYRQYAQLLAETGKYEESQRMYEKYDQLKKRAVKAESAPFLTSATRVIGKSAPTRYRLEVLGLNTSNAEFSPMYYRDGLVFVSGKKASAAIETAGKGGGGSYLDLFYIQDRQQLKTSQIIKADGTVSKPVQKRGRKDRQMVGAARSRATANDSRTLGGYNDGIVISEGLRYSKTVQPFSRSINSRYHEGPVTFFQDGYRMIFTRNNYDGRRVRQSAEGVTNLKLYTATQQNGTWVNIEELPFNSDDYSVGHPALSSDDRLLFFASDMPGGLGGTDLYVSRNENGKWTKPVNLGKEINTKGNDLFPFIDERGNLYFASDGRKGLGGLDVYYVPLADGVPAGPVEHLEAPINSEMDDFGLITDGNRKGGYFSTNRRKGDDDIFRFVRESALYGCRNLTLRFYDELTQQPIDSVHITIKARAEGRKDQTVVTKKDGLVQLCLESNNDFVFRASRDGYVTSTVGFSTRALTDDSPSQLEIALNQPPKVIDTVQYVSGPPDDGWDAVDLQKSRVQGVVMSEKDHRPITGVTVVLKNDCNGATRQVLTGPDGRYEFELVEGCSYTLSASKAQYGTNTGRIQKIAPRSAPKIVSADLSMLRVGDILPLKNIDYDLDQWTIRPEAYRELDKWVATLQKYSTLTVEVRSHTDSRGDAARNRYLSAQRASSVVNYLASKGISRKRMIAAGYGESVLLNNCDDDADCTDAEHQRNRRTEFKVLSVK
;
A
#
# COMPACT_ATOMS: atom_id res chain seq x y z
N MET A 1 30.88 -56.71 80.29
CA MET A 1 30.79 -58.16 80.03
C MET A 1 29.64 -58.36 79.04
N GLY A 2 29.75 -58.91 77.84
CA GLY A 2 30.84 -59.44 77.03
C GLY A 2 30.43 -59.25 75.55
N THR A 3 31.36 -59.23 74.59
CA THR A 3 31.62 -60.36 73.65
C THR A 3 30.34 -60.95 73.02
N PHE A 4 30.17 -61.16 71.72
CA PHE A 4 31.02 -61.10 70.53
C PHE A 4 30.11 -61.52 69.34
N ILE A 5 30.48 -61.13 68.11
CA ILE A 5 30.38 -61.92 66.85
C ILE A 5 28.96 -62.23 66.33
N VAL A 6 28.46 -61.48 65.33
CA VAL A 6 28.62 -61.69 63.87
C VAL A 6 28.06 -63.04 63.39
N HIS A 7 26.92 -63.02 62.68
CA HIS A 7 26.71 -63.59 61.32
C HIS A 7 25.22 -63.46 60.95
N HIS A 8 24.95 -63.10 59.69
CA HIS A 8 23.64 -62.91 59.02
C HIS A 8 23.05 -61.48 58.95
N TRP A 9 23.85 -60.52 58.51
CA TRP A 9 23.38 -59.31 57.79
C TRP A 9 23.84 -59.34 56.33
N ARG A 10 23.61 -60.46 55.62
CA ARG A 10 23.93 -60.61 54.19
C ARG A 10 22.75 -61.00 53.28
N ALA A 11 21.53 -61.02 53.79
CA ALA A 11 20.35 -61.42 53.02
C ALA A 11 19.30 -60.33 52.77
N LEU A 12 19.52 -59.08 53.20
CA LEU A 12 18.51 -58.01 53.13
C LEU A 12 18.98 -56.70 52.47
N LEU A 13 20.12 -56.74 51.75
CA LEU A 13 20.65 -55.62 50.96
C LEU A 13 20.77 -55.93 49.46
N ILE A 14 20.20 -57.06 48.99
CA ILE A 14 20.21 -57.44 47.56
C ILE A 14 18.84 -57.29 46.90
N THR A 15 17.77 -56.99 47.64
CA THR A 15 16.41 -56.82 47.09
C THR A 15 15.94 -55.37 46.97
N TYR A 16 16.77 -54.37 47.32
CA TYR A 16 16.46 -52.94 47.14
C TYR A 16 17.48 -52.18 46.26
N SER A 17 18.28 -52.93 45.47
CA SER A 17 19.15 -52.36 44.42
C SER A 17 18.88 -52.97 43.03
N LEU A 18 17.72 -53.61 42.86
CA LEU A 18 17.24 -54.20 41.60
C LEU A 18 15.90 -53.60 41.15
N LEU A 19 15.61 -52.34 41.50
CA LEU A 19 14.38 -51.65 41.11
C LEU A 19 14.56 -50.16 40.73
N VAL A 20 15.77 -49.77 40.30
CA VAL A 20 16.04 -48.49 39.59
C VAL A 20 16.89 -48.69 38.32
N GLY A 21 17.21 -49.94 37.97
CA GLY A 21 17.94 -50.30 36.75
C GLY A 21 17.02 -50.75 35.61
N GLY A 22 15.87 -50.12 35.43
CA GLY A 22 15.07 -50.27 34.22
C GLY A 22 15.75 -49.50 33.10
N ILE A 23 16.83 -50.07 32.56
CA ILE A 23 17.46 -49.60 31.32
C ILE A 23 16.38 -49.71 30.25
N SER A 24 15.64 -48.61 30.03
CA SER A 24 15.14 -48.29 28.71
C SER A 24 16.39 -48.16 27.85
N LEU A 25 16.84 -49.29 27.29
CA LEU A 25 17.57 -49.31 26.05
C LEU A 25 16.59 -48.75 25.02
N CYS A 26 16.42 -47.43 25.03
CA CYS A 26 16.39 -46.70 23.78
C CYS A 26 17.68 -47.12 23.10
N ARG A 27 17.59 -48.16 22.26
CA ARG A 27 18.46 -48.25 21.10
C ARG A 27 18.20 -46.93 20.37
N ALA A 28 18.99 -45.90 20.67
CA ALA A 28 19.28 -44.88 19.69
C ALA A 28 19.84 -45.69 18.52
N GLN A 29 19.00 -45.97 17.53
CA GLN A 29 19.49 -46.52 16.28
C GLN A 29 20.55 -45.53 15.83
N SER A 30 21.81 -45.95 15.81
CA SER A 30 22.85 -45.19 15.14
C SER A 30 22.34 -44.93 13.72
N ASP A 31 22.14 -43.66 13.36
CA ASP A 31 21.64 -43.27 12.05
C ASP A 31 22.41 -44.05 10.99
N THR A 32 21.70 -44.69 10.07
CA THR A 32 22.34 -45.39 8.96
C THR A 32 23.18 -44.41 8.16
N LEU A 33 24.24 -44.88 7.50
CA LEU A 33 25.13 -44.01 6.72
C LEU A 33 24.34 -43.19 5.65
N LEU A 34 23.29 -43.78 5.08
CA LEU A 34 22.36 -43.10 4.18
C LEU A 34 21.55 -41.99 4.88
N GLN A 35 21.07 -42.20 6.10
CA GLN A 35 20.37 -41.17 6.88
C GLN A 35 21.31 -40.02 7.24
N GLN A 36 22.55 -40.33 7.63
CA GLN A 36 23.57 -39.32 7.91
C GLN A 36 23.85 -38.48 6.65
N ALA A 37 24.06 -39.13 5.49
CA ALA A 37 24.31 -38.45 4.24
C ALA A 37 23.14 -37.55 3.80
N ASN A 38 21.89 -38.06 3.89
CA ASN A 38 20.68 -37.28 3.61
C ASN A 38 20.51 -36.09 4.55
N ARG A 39 20.84 -36.25 5.83
CA ARG A 39 20.79 -35.16 6.82
C ARG A 39 21.81 -34.08 6.50
N GLN A 40 23.05 -34.45 6.15
CA GLN A 40 24.05 -33.47 5.72
C GLN A 40 23.65 -32.75 4.44
N TYR A 41 23.03 -33.49 3.51
CA TYR A 41 22.48 -32.93 2.27
C TYR A 41 21.35 -31.93 2.54
N SER A 42 20.41 -32.25 3.43
CA SER A 42 19.31 -31.33 3.80
C SER A 42 19.79 -30.11 4.58
N LEU A 43 20.87 -30.26 5.37
CA LEU A 43 21.56 -29.16 6.07
C LEU A 43 22.47 -28.34 5.14
N LYS A 44 22.45 -28.61 3.83
CA LYS A 44 23.27 -27.94 2.80
C LYS A 44 24.79 -28.07 3.02
N ALA A 45 25.22 -29.00 3.87
CA ALA A 45 26.62 -29.34 4.09
C ALA A 45 27.13 -30.27 2.98
N TYR A 46 27.10 -29.77 1.72
CA TYR A 46 27.31 -30.58 0.53
C TYR A 46 28.69 -31.24 0.47
N GLY A 47 29.74 -30.58 0.99
CA GLY A 47 31.06 -31.20 1.10
C GLY A 47 31.06 -32.48 1.93
N ARG A 48 30.38 -32.46 3.09
CA ARG A 48 30.26 -33.65 3.95
C ARG A 48 29.27 -34.66 3.39
N ALA A 49 28.18 -34.21 2.75
CA ALA A 49 27.25 -35.08 2.05
C ALA A 49 27.94 -35.84 0.91
N ILE A 50 28.83 -35.19 0.14
CA ILE A 50 29.64 -35.81 -0.91
C ILE A 50 30.48 -36.94 -0.35
N GLU A 51 31.22 -36.71 0.75
CA GLU A 51 32.04 -37.74 1.37
C GLU A 51 31.21 -38.95 1.79
N LEU A 52 30.07 -38.71 2.47
CA LEU A 52 29.20 -39.77 2.97
C LEU A 52 28.49 -40.54 1.85
N TYR A 53 28.01 -39.85 0.80
CA TYR A 53 27.41 -40.51 -0.36
C TYR A 53 28.44 -41.28 -1.19
N THR A 54 29.66 -40.75 -1.34
CA THR A 54 30.76 -41.45 -2.03
C THR A 54 31.15 -42.71 -1.26
N GLN A 55 31.27 -42.62 0.06
CA GLN A 55 31.53 -43.77 0.93
C GLN A 55 30.41 -44.80 0.84
N LEU A 56 29.15 -44.35 0.86
CA LEU A 56 27.98 -45.22 0.79
C LEU A 56 27.87 -45.97 -0.55
N LEU A 57 28.21 -45.32 -1.67
CA LEU A 57 28.21 -45.94 -2.99
C LEU A 57 29.43 -46.84 -3.25
N ALA A 58 30.53 -46.63 -2.52
CA ALA A 58 31.72 -47.48 -2.58
C ALA A 58 31.63 -48.74 -1.71
N ASP A 59 30.81 -48.71 -0.66
CA ASP A 59 30.63 -49.83 0.26
C ASP A 59 29.62 -50.86 -0.26
N SER A 60 30.12 -51.94 -0.85
CA SER A 60 29.31 -53.08 -1.32
C SER A 60 28.51 -53.82 -0.23
N SER A 61 28.79 -53.56 1.06
CA SER A 61 28.03 -54.11 2.19
C SER A 61 26.80 -53.27 2.57
N ALA A 62 26.75 -52.02 2.12
CA ALA A 62 25.58 -51.16 2.27
C ALA A 62 24.47 -51.65 1.33
N LYS A 63 23.54 -52.47 1.86
CA LYS A 63 22.39 -53.03 1.12
C LYS A 63 21.40 -51.94 0.69
N LEU A 64 21.78 -51.10 -0.28
CA LEU A 64 20.88 -50.14 -0.92
C LEU A 64 19.98 -50.87 -1.91
N ASN A 65 18.67 -50.60 -1.83
CA ASN A 65 17.79 -51.01 -2.93
C ASN A 65 18.03 -50.12 -4.17
N ALA A 66 17.53 -50.56 -5.32
CA ALA A 66 17.78 -49.87 -6.60
C ALA A 66 17.32 -48.39 -6.58
N GLU A 67 16.21 -48.08 -5.90
CA GLU A 67 15.69 -46.72 -5.78
C GLU A 67 16.57 -45.83 -4.89
N GLN A 68 17.02 -46.36 -3.75
CA GLN A 68 17.94 -45.68 -2.85
C GLN A 68 19.28 -45.43 -3.54
N HIS A 69 19.77 -46.40 -4.32
CA HIS A 69 21.00 -46.24 -5.09
C HIS A 69 20.89 -45.09 -6.10
N MET A 70 19.81 -45.04 -6.89
CA MET A 70 19.56 -43.94 -7.85
C MET A 70 19.43 -42.59 -7.14
N LYS A 71 18.67 -42.51 -6.05
CA LYS A 71 18.48 -41.27 -5.28
C LYS A 71 19.80 -40.76 -4.69
N THR A 72 20.61 -41.68 -4.16
CA THR A 72 21.94 -41.38 -3.61
C THR A 72 22.86 -40.81 -4.70
N GLN A 73 22.88 -41.43 -5.88
CA GLN A 73 23.65 -40.93 -7.02
C GLN A 73 23.17 -39.56 -7.52
N ALA A 74 21.86 -39.31 -7.57
CA ALA A 74 21.29 -38.01 -7.93
C ALA A 74 21.68 -36.92 -6.94
N GLN A 75 21.55 -37.19 -5.64
CA GLN A 75 21.92 -36.25 -4.58
C GLN A 75 23.43 -35.99 -4.55
N LEU A 76 24.26 -36.99 -4.84
CA LEU A 76 25.70 -36.82 -4.99
C LEU A 76 26.05 -35.91 -6.18
N ALA A 77 25.45 -36.15 -7.35
CA ALA A 77 25.65 -35.33 -8.54
C ALA A 77 25.23 -33.88 -8.31
N HIS A 78 24.09 -33.66 -7.65
CA HIS A 78 23.64 -32.33 -7.29
C HIS A 78 24.57 -31.66 -6.28
N SER A 79 25.05 -32.40 -5.27
CA SER A 79 26.01 -31.87 -4.30
C SER A 79 27.29 -31.41 -4.98
N TYR A 80 27.83 -32.18 -5.94
CA TYR A 80 29.00 -31.77 -6.73
C TYR A 80 28.76 -30.49 -7.52
N LYS A 81 27.56 -30.32 -8.10
CA LYS A 81 27.17 -29.08 -8.77
C LYS A 81 27.20 -27.89 -7.80
N LEU A 82 26.60 -28.05 -6.63
CA LEU A 82 26.45 -26.97 -5.64
C LEU A 82 27.78 -26.55 -4.99
N VAL A 83 28.76 -27.45 -4.90
CA VAL A 83 30.13 -27.10 -4.45
C VAL A 83 31.03 -26.59 -5.60
N GLY A 84 30.50 -26.48 -6.82
CA GLY A 84 31.23 -25.99 -7.99
C GLY A 84 32.15 -27.01 -8.67
N ASP A 85 32.10 -28.30 -8.30
CA ASP A 85 32.84 -29.37 -9.00
C ASP A 85 32.01 -29.88 -10.19
N VAL A 86 31.89 -28.98 -11.19
CA VAL A 86 31.09 -29.17 -12.41
C VAL A 86 31.48 -30.44 -13.16
N LYS A 87 32.77 -30.79 -13.18
CA LYS A 87 33.28 -31.96 -13.89
C LYS A 87 32.79 -33.27 -13.26
N LYS A 88 32.88 -33.40 -11.93
CA LYS A 88 32.34 -34.59 -11.24
C LYS A 88 30.82 -34.63 -11.25
N ALA A 89 30.16 -33.48 -11.16
CA ALA A 89 28.71 -33.38 -11.28
C ALA A 89 28.23 -33.95 -12.62
N GLU A 90 28.86 -33.53 -13.72
CA GLU A 90 28.51 -33.99 -15.06
C GLU A 90 28.71 -35.50 -15.21
N GLN A 91 29.87 -36.02 -14.81
CA GLN A 91 30.17 -37.46 -14.85
C GLN A 91 29.16 -38.28 -14.03
N THR A 92 28.75 -37.78 -12.87
CA THR A 92 27.82 -38.49 -11.98
C THR A 92 26.40 -38.49 -12.56
N TYR A 93 25.93 -37.37 -13.13
CA TYR A 93 24.65 -37.31 -13.84
C TYR A 93 24.64 -38.16 -15.11
N GLN A 94 25.74 -38.16 -15.86
CA GLN A 94 25.89 -39.00 -17.04
C GLN A 94 25.81 -40.49 -16.65
N THR A 95 26.48 -40.88 -15.57
CA THR A 95 26.42 -42.26 -15.05
C THR A 95 25.00 -42.64 -14.62
N LEU A 96 24.32 -41.75 -13.90
CA LEU A 96 22.95 -41.93 -13.44
C LEU A 96 21.97 -42.11 -14.61
N THR A 97 22.13 -41.33 -15.68
CA THR A 97 21.21 -41.32 -16.83
C THR A 97 21.58 -42.34 -17.92
N ALA A 98 22.76 -42.96 -17.84
CA ALA A 98 23.22 -44.00 -18.76
C ALA A 98 22.75 -45.41 -18.37
N ALA A 99 22.50 -45.67 -17.09
CA ALA A 99 22.17 -47.00 -16.58
C ALA A 99 20.73 -47.45 -16.92
N ALA A 100 19.75 -46.55 -16.87
CA ALA A 100 18.35 -46.76 -17.25
C ALA A 100 17.59 -45.41 -17.35
N GLU A 101 16.44 -45.39 -18.02
CA GLU A 101 15.53 -44.22 -17.98
C GLU A 101 14.99 -44.05 -16.56
N LEU A 102 15.19 -42.87 -15.97
CA LEU A 102 14.83 -42.64 -14.56
C LEU A 102 13.30 -42.71 -14.35
N PRO A 103 12.83 -43.22 -13.20
CA PRO A 103 11.41 -43.20 -12.87
C PRO A 103 10.89 -41.76 -12.72
N GLY A 104 9.58 -41.56 -12.87
CA GLY A 104 8.95 -40.23 -12.78
C GLY A 104 9.24 -39.49 -11.46
N SER A 105 9.44 -40.22 -10.36
CA SER A 105 9.84 -39.66 -9.06
C SER A 105 11.24 -39.01 -9.06
N GLN A 106 12.05 -39.30 -10.08
CA GLN A 106 13.41 -38.79 -10.26
C GLN A 106 13.53 -37.87 -11.49
N ALA A 107 12.41 -37.42 -12.07
CA ALA A 107 12.41 -36.53 -13.23
C ALA A 107 13.27 -35.27 -12.99
N GLU A 108 13.31 -34.76 -11.76
CA GLU A 108 14.09 -33.58 -11.38
C GLU A 108 15.61 -33.73 -11.65
N SER A 109 16.12 -34.96 -11.63
CA SER A 109 17.53 -35.24 -11.95
C SER A 109 17.86 -34.92 -13.42
N TYR A 110 16.91 -35.11 -14.35
CA TYR A 110 17.09 -34.71 -15.76
C TYR A 110 17.10 -33.19 -15.92
N ARG A 111 16.26 -32.47 -15.17
CA ARG A 111 16.26 -31.00 -15.15
C ARG A 111 17.58 -30.45 -14.61
N GLN A 112 18.06 -30.99 -13.49
CA GLN A 112 19.32 -30.56 -12.87
C GLN A 112 20.53 -30.84 -13.78
N TYR A 113 20.53 -31.98 -14.48
CA TYR A 113 21.56 -32.30 -15.46
C TYR A 113 21.49 -31.40 -16.70
N ALA A 114 20.28 -31.11 -17.20
CA ALA A 114 20.08 -30.19 -18.33
C ALA A 114 20.63 -28.78 -18.02
N GLN A 115 20.39 -28.27 -16.81
CA GLN A 115 20.91 -26.99 -16.36
C GLN A 115 22.44 -26.98 -16.33
N LEU A 116 23.07 -28.03 -15.79
CA LEU A 116 24.52 -28.17 -15.77
C LEU A 116 25.14 -28.19 -17.17
N LEU A 117 24.50 -28.89 -18.12
CA LEU A 117 24.94 -28.95 -19.52
C LEU A 117 24.79 -27.59 -20.22
N ALA A 118 23.72 -26.84 -19.93
CA ALA A 118 23.56 -25.48 -20.45
C ALA A 118 24.62 -24.53 -19.89
N GLU A 119 24.92 -24.61 -18.59
CA GLU A 119 25.96 -23.81 -17.91
C GLU A 119 27.37 -24.09 -18.48
N THR A 120 27.61 -25.30 -19.00
CA THR A 120 28.88 -25.69 -19.63
C THR A 120 28.89 -25.50 -21.15
N GLY A 121 27.84 -24.90 -21.73
CA GLY A 121 27.73 -24.59 -23.16
C GLY A 121 27.32 -25.77 -24.05
N LYS A 122 26.91 -26.90 -23.48
CA LYS A 122 26.44 -28.11 -24.17
C LYS A 122 24.93 -28.07 -24.40
N TYR A 123 24.47 -27.08 -25.15
CA TYR A 123 23.05 -26.76 -25.30
C TYR A 123 22.23 -27.87 -25.97
N GLU A 124 22.78 -28.58 -26.96
CA GLU A 124 22.07 -29.69 -27.62
C GLU A 124 21.81 -30.86 -26.66
N GLU A 125 22.80 -31.19 -25.83
CA GLU A 125 22.66 -32.23 -24.82
C GLU A 125 21.71 -31.80 -23.70
N SER A 126 21.78 -30.52 -23.30
CA SER A 126 20.85 -29.89 -22.36
C SER A 126 19.40 -30.02 -22.83
N GLN A 127 19.13 -29.68 -24.09
CA GLN A 127 17.79 -29.77 -24.69
C GLN A 127 17.24 -31.20 -24.64
N ARG A 128 18.06 -32.20 -24.96
CA ARG A 128 17.66 -33.62 -24.87
C ARG A 128 17.31 -34.04 -23.45
N MET A 129 17.99 -33.51 -22.44
CA MET A 129 17.67 -33.80 -21.04
C MET A 129 16.37 -33.11 -20.60
N TYR A 130 16.11 -31.88 -21.06
CA TYR A 130 14.82 -31.22 -20.83
C TYR A 130 13.65 -31.96 -21.48
N GLU A 131 13.83 -32.48 -22.69
CA GLU A 131 12.81 -33.29 -23.36
C GLU A 131 12.48 -34.57 -22.58
N LYS A 132 13.50 -35.23 -22.01
CA LYS A 132 13.32 -36.39 -21.13
C LYS A 132 12.59 -36.04 -19.84
N TYR A 133 12.93 -34.91 -19.20
CA TYR A 133 12.22 -34.38 -18.04
C TYR A 133 10.73 -34.16 -18.36
N ASP A 134 10.42 -33.49 -19.46
CA ASP A 134 9.06 -33.22 -19.89
C ASP A 134 8.27 -34.49 -20.21
N GLN A 135 8.91 -35.48 -20.87
CA GLN A 135 8.30 -36.78 -21.16
C GLN A 135 7.95 -37.54 -19.88
N LEU A 136 8.84 -37.57 -18.89
CA LEU A 136 8.61 -38.23 -17.61
C LEU A 136 7.55 -37.51 -16.77
N LYS A 137 7.53 -36.18 -16.75
CA LYS A 137 6.48 -35.40 -16.09
C LYS A 137 5.11 -35.62 -16.74
N LYS A 138 5.05 -35.66 -18.08
CA LYS A 138 3.82 -35.98 -18.82
C LYS A 138 3.33 -37.41 -18.55
N ARG A 139 4.25 -38.38 -18.45
CA ARG A 139 3.92 -39.79 -18.10
C ARG A 139 3.46 -39.94 -16.64
N ALA A 140 4.10 -39.27 -15.69
CA ALA A 140 3.71 -39.26 -14.27
C ALA A 140 2.30 -38.65 -14.08
N VAL A 141 2.03 -37.53 -14.75
CA VAL A 141 0.69 -36.89 -14.77
C VAL A 141 -0.37 -37.79 -15.41
N LYS A 142 -0.02 -38.58 -16.43
CA LYS A 142 -0.93 -39.54 -17.10
C LYS A 142 -1.24 -40.79 -16.26
N ALA A 143 -0.34 -41.20 -15.37
CA ALA A 143 -0.53 -42.36 -14.49
C ALA A 143 -1.44 -42.04 -13.28
N GLU A 144 -1.47 -40.77 -12.84
CA GLU A 144 -2.34 -40.31 -11.75
C GLU A 144 -3.69 -39.75 -12.21
N SER A 145 -3.95 -39.61 -13.52
CA SER A 145 -5.21 -39.05 -14.01
C SER A 145 -5.69 -39.65 -15.34
N ALA A 146 -6.76 -40.45 -15.26
CA ALA A 146 -7.72 -40.63 -16.34
C ALA A 146 -8.88 -39.61 -16.16
N PRO A 147 -9.55 -39.22 -17.26
CA PRO A 147 -9.27 -38.01 -18.02
C PRO A 147 -10.07 -36.80 -17.49
N PHE A 148 -9.43 -35.62 -17.48
CA PHE A 148 -10.18 -34.37 -17.60
C PHE A 148 -9.92 -33.75 -18.97
N LEU A 149 -11.03 -33.51 -19.65
CA LEU A 149 -11.13 -33.00 -21.02
C LEU A 149 -10.37 -31.69 -21.21
N THR A 150 -9.56 -31.67 -22.25
CA THR A 150 -9.07 -30.48 -22.92
C THR A 150 -10.25 -29.64 -23.43
N SER A 151 -10.29 -28.40 -22.96
CA SER A 151 -10.84 -27.17 -23.57
C SER A 151 -11.70 -26.40 -22.58
N ALA A 152 -11.11 -25.35 -22.00
CA ALA A 152 -11.88 -24.30 -21.34
C ALA A 152 -11.10 -22.99 -21.36
N THR A 153 -11.04 -22.40 -22.55
CA THR A 153 -11.25 -20.95 -22.62
C THR A 153 -12.69 -20.70 -22.16
N ARG A 154 -12.93 -20.55 -20.85
CA ARG A 154 -14.12 -19.83 -20.37
C ARG A 154 -13.98 -19.33 -18.93
N VAL A 155 -13.66 -18.04 -18.86
CA VAL A 155 -14.27 -17.02 -18.01
C VAL A 155 -14.40 -17.36 -16.51
N ILE A 156 -13.35 -17.05 -15.77
CA ILE A 156 -13.49 -16.32 -14.49
C ILE A 156 -13.03 -14.91 -14.82
N GLY A 157 -13.86 -13.90 -14.51
CA GLY A 157 -13.62 -12.52 -14.91
C GLY A 157 -12.22 -12.06 -14.49
N LYS A 158 -11.30 -11.99 -15.46
CA LYS A 158 -9.92 -11.58 -15.22
C LYS A 158 -9.91 -10.08 -14.90
N SER A 159 -9.74 -9.77 -13.62
CA SER A 159 -9.04 -8.56 -13.21
C SER A 159 -7.69 -8.54 -13.93
N ALA A 160 -7.28 -7.40 -14.51
CA ALA A 160 -5.98 -7.32 -15.18
C ALA A 160 -4.86 -7.63 -14.18
N PRO A 161 -3.78 -8.35 -14.57
CA PRO A 161 -2.68 -8.67 -13.66
C PRO A 161 -2.05 -7.39 -13.10
N THR A 162 -1.59 -7.44 -11.86
CA THR A 162 -0.99 -6.28 -11.19
C THR A 162 0.36 -5.99 -11.85
N ARG A 163 0.49 -4.82 -12.47
CA ARG A 163 1.69 -4.41 -13.20
C ARG A 163 2.61 -3.62 -12.29
N TYR A 164 3.84 -4.11 -12.14
CA TYR A 164 4.92 -3.39 -11.47
C TYR A 164 6.01 -3.03 -12.46
N ARG A 165 6.68 -1.91 -12.22
CA ARG A 165 7.94 -1.55 -12.85
C ARG A 165 9.03 -1.62 -11.81
N LEU A 166 10.17 -2.20 -12.19
CA LEU A 166 11.34 -2.31 -11.34
C LEU A 166 12.40 -1.29 -11.72
N GLU A 167 13.18 -0.91 -10.73
CA GLU A 167 14.25 0.05 -10.82
C GLU A 167 15.51 -0.54 -10.18
N VAL A 168 16.53 -0.72 -11.01
CA VAL A 168 17.84 -1.20 -10.55
C VAL A 168 18.57 -0.03 -9.92
N LEU A 169 18.93 -0.16 -8.64
CA LEU A 169 19.49 0.94 -7.87
C LEU A 169 20.99 1.07 -8.09
N GLY A 170 21.48 2.31 -8.09
CA GLY A 170 22.91 2.62 -8.15
C GLY A 170 23.67 2.38 -6.85
N LEU A 171 22.99 1.86 -5.80
CA LEU A 171 23.62 1.42 -4.56
C LEU A 171 24.31 0.07 -4.71
N ASN A 172 23.82 -0.75 -5.65
CA ASN A 172 24.28 -2.12 -5.83
C ASN A 172 25.72 -2.14 -6.36
N THR A 173 26.55 -2.98 -5.76
CA THR A 173 27.98 -3.10 -6.01
C THR A 173 28.30 -4.46 -6.64
N SER A 174 29.55 -4.91 -6.52
CA SER A 174 29.95 -6.30 -6.86
C SER A 174 29.83 -7.25 -5.67
N ASN A 175 29.44 -6.74 -4.50
CA ASN A 175 29.06 -7.53 -3.34
C ASN A 175 27.58 -7.88 -3.44
N ALA A 176 27.11 -8.76 -2.55
CA ALA A 176 25.69 -8.93 -2.33
C ALA A 176 25.17 -7.75 -1.51
N GLU A 177 24.05 -7.14 -1.93
CA GLU A 177 23.25 -6.20 -1.17
C GLU A 177 21.82 -6.73 -1.00
N PHE A 178 21.40 -6.96 0.23
CA PHE A 178 20.11 -7.59 0.48
C PHE A 178 19.44 -7.19 1.79
N SER A 179 18.20 -7.64 1.97
CA SER A 179 17.35 -7.38 3.14
C SER A 179 17.23 -5.88 3.48
N PRO A 180 16.67 -5.06 2.56
CA PRO A 180 16.40 -3.66 2.84
C PRO A 180 15.45 -3.51 4.05
N MET A 181 15.66 -2.46 4.84
CA MET A 181 14.77 -2.05 5.92
C MET A 181 14.66 -0.53 5.99
N TYR A 182 13.44 -0.03 6.20
CA TYR A 182 13.24 1.40 6.43
C TYR A 182 13.84 1.82 7.77
N TYR A 183 14.62 2.92 7.75
CA TYR A 183 15.12 3.55 8.96
C TYR A 183 15.06 5.06 8.78
N ARG A 184 14.10 5.71 9.45
CA ARG A 184 13.77 7.13 9.25
C ARG A 184 13.50 7.41 7.76
N ASP A 185 14.07 8.47 7.21
CA ASP A 185 14.00 8.81 5.77
C ASP A 185 14.94 7.97 4.90
N GLY A 186 15.75 7.11 5.51
CA GLY A 186 16.81 6.34 4.87
C GLY A 186 16.47 4.87 4.62
N LEU A 187 17.48 4.12 4.23
CA LEU A 187 17.41 2.68 3.99
C LEU A 187 18.64 2.01 4.62
N VAL A 188 18.40 1.03 5.49
CA VAL A 188 19.43 0.13 6.02
C VAL A 188 19.36 -1.18 5.25
N PHE A 189 20.51 -1.80 4.98
CA PHE A 189 20.58 -3.07 4.27
C PHE A 189 21.86 -3.82 4.64
N VAL A 190 21.91 -5.10 4.29
CA VAL A 190 23.09 -5.96 4.50
C VAL A 190 23.96 -5.91 3.25
N SER A 191 25.28 -5.81 3.41
CA SER A 191 26.24 -6.01 2.30
C SER A 191 27.44 -6.84 2.73
N GLY A 192 27.93 -7.68 1.81
CA GLY A 192 29.15 -8.47 1.98
C GLY A 192 29.49 -9.30 0.74
N LYS A 193 30.71 -9.86 0.65
CA LYS A 193 31.08 -10.62 -0.55
C LYS A 193 30.21 -11.88 -0.68
N LYS A 194 29.96 -12.30 -1.91
CA LYS A 194 29.07 -13.41 -2.28
C LYS A 194 29.30 -14.73 -1.52
N ALA A 195 30.53 -15.06 -1.15
CA ALA A 195 30.84 -16.25 -0.34
C ALA A 195 30.31 -16.18 1.11
N SER A 196 29.59 -15.11 1.44
CA SER A 196 29.11 -14.76 2.78
C SER A 196 27.62 -14.43 2.81
N ALA A 197 26.96 -14.42 1.64
CA ALA A 197 25.59 -13.95 1.46
C ALA A 197 24.77 -15.02 0.73
N ALA A 198 23.53 -15.18 1.19
CA ALA A 198 22.57 -16.23 0.86
C ALA A 198 22.86 -17.61 1.50
N ILE A 199 22.20 -17.80 2.65
CA ILE A 199 21.84 -19.12 3.21
C ILE A 199 22.99 -19.93 3.85
N GLU A 200 23.84 -19.31 4.68
CA GLU A 200 24.59 -20.09 5.69
C GLU A 200 23.84 -20.06 7.03
N THR A 201 22.87 -20.96 7.21
CA THR A 201 22.34 -21.32 8.54
C THR A 201 23.27 -22.31 9.27
N ALA A 202 24.27 -22.86 8.59
CA ALA A 202 25.30 -23.67 9.22
C ALA A 202 26.64 -23.60 8.47
N GLY A 203 27.60 -22.83 9.00
CA GLY A 203 28.95 -22.74 8.47
C GLY A 203 30.01 -22.61 9.56
N LYS A 204 31.11 -23.36 9.46
CA LYS A 204 32.31 -23.18 10.30
C LYS A 204 32.96 -21.86 9.90
N GLY A 205 32.64 -20.80 10.63
CA GLY A 205 33.20 -19.47 10.43
C GLY A 205 34.73 -19.49 10.38
N GLY A 206 35.27 -19.02 9.27
CA GLY A 206 36.71 -18.84 9.10
C GLY A 206 37.13 -18.55 7.66
N GLY A 207 36.75 -17.40 7.08
CA GLY A 207 37.30 -17.00 5.78
C GLY A 207 36.72 -15.71 5.14
N GLY A 208 37.36 -14.56 5.38
CA GLY A 208 37.58 -13.53 4.34
C GLY A 208 36.54 -12.44 4.05
N SER A 209 35.27 -12.56 4.44
CA SER A 209 34.32 -11.44 4.41
C SER A 209 33.13 -11.70 5.31
N TYR A 210 32.81 -10.75 6.18
CA TYR A 210 31.61 -10.81 7.00
C TYR A 210 30.52 -9.92 6.40
N LEU A 211 29.27 -10.17 6.80
CA LEU A 211 28.12 -9.38 6.39
C LEU A 211 28.03 -8.19 7.34
N ASP A 212 27.90 -6.99 6.79
CA ASP A 212 27.82 -5.75 7.56
C ASP A 212 26.50 -5.04 7.25
N LEU A 213 25.99 -4.27 8.21
CA LEU A 213 24.90 -3.33 7.94
C LEU A 213 25.45 -2.06 7.32
N PHE A 214 24.79 -1.60 6.25
CA PHE A 214 25.04 -0.34 5.57
C PHE A 214 23.80 0.53 5.58
N TYR A 215 24.00 1.83 5.38
CA TYR A 215 22.94 2.82 5.46
C TYR A 215 23.13 3.95 4.46
N ILE A 216 21.99 4.38 3.91
CA ILE A 216 21.83 5.66 3.22
C ILE A 216 20.78 6.49 3.95
N GLN A 217 21.12 7.75 4.24
CA GLN A 217 20.28 8.60 5.09
C GLN A 217 18.99 9.08 4.45
N ASP A 218 18.98 9.22 3.12
CA ASP A 218 17.85 9.77 2.39
C ASP A 218 17.63 8.95 1.12
N ARG A 219 16.48 8.27 1.06
CA ARG A 219 16.08 7.43 -0.06
C ARG A 219 15.91 8.21 -1.37
N GLN A 220 15.70 9.53 -1.33
CA GLN A 220 15.60 10.36 -2.55
C GLN A 220 16.93 10.46 -3.31
N GLN A 221 18.04 10.17 -2.64
CA GLN A 221 19.37 10.18 -3.24
C GLN A 221 19.67 8.89 -4.04
N LEU A 222 18.83 7.86 -3.90
CA LEU A 222 18.97 6.61 -4.63
C LEU A 222 18.72 6.81 -6.12
N LYS A 223 19.81 6.81 -6.88
CA LYS A 223 19.77 6.88 -8.35
C LYS A 223 19.32 5.56 -8.94
N THR A 224 18.45 5.65 -9.94
CA THR A 224 18.10 4.51 -10.78
C THR A 224 19.13 4.38 -11.90
N SER A 225 19.65 3.18 -12.11
CA SER A 225 20.59 2.86 -13.18
C SER A 225 19.89 2.29 -14.41
N GLN A 226 18.86 1.46 -14.19
CA GLN A 226 18.06 0.82 -15.22
C GLN A 226 16.61 0.69 -14.75
N ILE A 227 15.68 0.71 -15.69
CA ILE A 227 14.25 0.54 -15.45
C ILE A 227 13.79 -0.70 -16.22
N ILE A 228 13.21 -1.66 -15.51
CA ILE A 228 12.57 -2.85 -16.09
C ILE A 228 11.06 -2.62 -16.02
N LYS A 229 10.40 -2.49 -17.16
CA LYS A 229 8.96 -2.27 -17.24
C LYS A 229 8.19 -3.56 -16.94
N ALA A 230 6.87 -3.42 -16.72
CA ALA A 230 5.98 -4.55 -16.46
C ALA A 230 5.94 -5.58 -17.61
N ASP A 231 6.26 -5.18 -18.83
CA ASP A 231 6.37 -6.07 -20.00
C ASP A 231 7.75 -6.74 -20.14
N GLY A 232 8.64 -6.55 -19.15
CA GLY A 232 10.01 -7.05 -19.15
C GLY A 232 11.01 -6.20 -19.94
N THR A 233 10.56 -5.14 -20.64
CA THR A 233 11.46 -4.30 -21.44
C THR A 233 12.36 -3.45 -20.54
N VAL A 234 13.65 -3.39 -20.89
CA VAL A 234 14.64 -2.62 -20.15
C VAL A 234 14.88 -1.28 -20.81
N SER A 235 14.92 -0.22 -20.01
CA SER A 235 15.16 1.15 -20.47
C SER A 235 16.15 1.88 -19.54
N LYS A 236 16.86 2.86 -20.09
CA LYS A 236 17.67 3.77 -19.27
C LYS A 236 16.77 4.85 -18.66
N PRO A 237 17.02 5.30 -17.42
CA PRO A 237 16.29 6.42 -16.85
C PRO A 237 16.52 7.67 -17.69
N VAL A 238 15.44 8.42 -17.96
CA VAL A 238 15.50 9.67 -18.73
C VAL A 238 16.29 10.70 -17.94
N GLN A 239 17.51 11.02 -18.38
CA GLN A 239 18.26 12.15 -17.83
C GLN A 239 17.60 13.45 -18.30
N LYS A 240 16.94 14.18 -17.40
CA LYS A 240 16.62 15.60 -17.66
C LYS A 240 17.95 16.33 -17.85
N ARG A 241 18.29 16.74 -19.08
CA ARG A 241 19.44 17.61 -19.36
C ARG A 241 19.23 18.92 -18.60
N GLY A 242 19.98 19.12 -17.52
CA GLY A 242 20.00 20.41 -16.83
C GLY A 242 20.46 21.51 -17.79
N ARG A 243 19.65 22.56 -17.94
CA ARG A 243 20.08 23.82 -18.55
C ARG A 243 21.28 24.32 -17.73
N LYS A 244 22.43 24.57 -18.38
CA LYS A 244 23.56 25.25 -17.74
C LYS A 244 23.12 26.68 -17.43
N ASP A 245 22.78 26.97 -16.17
CA ASP A 245 22.61 28.35 -15.73
C ASP A 245 23.96 29.06 -15.83
N ARG A 246 24.02 30.03 -16.76
CA ARG A 246 25.07 31.04 -16.78
C ARG A 246 24.94 31.85 -15.50
N GLN A 247 25.96 31.75 -14.67
CA GLN A 247 26.15 32.55 -13.47
C GLN A 247 26.13 34.05 -13.84
N MET A 248 25.03 34.73 -13.53
CA MET A 248 24.95 36.19 -13.55
C MET A 248 25.60 36.72 -12.25
N VAL A 249 26.72 37.40 -12.41
CA VAL A 249 27.41 38.17 -11.38
C VAL A 249 26.63 39.47 -11.19
N GLY A 250 26.14 39.75 -9.97
CA GLY A 250 25.45 41.02 -9.70
C GLY A 250 24.79 41.15 -8.33
N ALA A 251 25.62 41.56 -7.34
CA ALA A 251 25.32 42.41 -6.18
C ALA A 251 24.35 41.99 -5.04
N ALA A 252 24.86 42.24 -3.83
CA ALA A 252 24.21 42.47 -2.53
C ALA A 252 23.79 41.26 -1.66
N ARG A 253 24.78 40.60 -1.04
CA ARG A 253 24.56 39.89 0.23
C ARG A 253 24.51 40.89 1.38
N SER A 254 23.33 41.11 1.96
CA SER A 254 23.26 41.49 3.38
C SER A 254 23.63 40.27 4.22
N ARG A 255 24.57 40.43 5.16
CA ARG A 255 24.90 39.38 6.14
C ARG A 255 23.70 39.18 7.07
N ALA A 256 23.29 37.94 7.28
CA ALA A 256 22.35 37.59 8.34
C ALA A 256 22.92 38.08 9.69
N THR A 257 22.09 38.77 10.47
CA THR A 257 22.46 39.23 11.82
C THR A 257 21.85 38.31 12.86
N ALA A 258 22.38 38.36 14.09
CA ALA A 258 22.05 37.44 15.18
C ALA A 258 20.58 37.48 15.69
N ASN A 259 19.72 38.31 15.08
CA ASN A 259 18.34 38.54 15.51
C ASN A 259 17.29 38.02 14.52
N ASP A 260 17.68 37.24 13.51
CA ASP A 260 16.72 36.45 12.73
C ASP A 260 16.16 35.33 13.62
N SER A 261 14.92 35.55 14.07
CA SER A 261 14.28 34.86 15.19
C SER A 261 14.11 33.36 14.96
N ARG A 262 14.80 32.55 15.77
CA ARG A 262 14.38 31.19 16.14
C ARG A 262 13.38 31.27 17.28
N THR A 263 12.13 30.92 17.02
CA THR A 263 11.21 30.40 18.05
C THR A 263 10.63 29.08 17.55
N LEU A 264 11.12 28.03 18.22
CA LEU A 264 10.65 26.65 18.25
C LEU A 264 9.49 26.52 19.26
N GLY A 265 8.68 25.47 19.14
CA GLY A 265 7.89 24.99 20.29
C GLY A 265 6.79 23.97 20.00
N GLY A 266 7.13 22.68 20.13
CA GLY A 266 6.24 21.64 20.65
C GLY A 266 6.62 20.21 20.26
N TYR A 267 7.34 19.35 21.01
CA TYR A 267 8.25 19.35 22.19
C TYR A 267 8.55 17.82 22.38
N ASN A 268 9.71 17.25 22.71
CA ASN A 268 11.04 17.69 23.19
C ASN A 268 11.89 16.40 23.40
N ASP A 269 13.21 16.30 23.43
CA ASP A 269 14.42 17.12 23.14
C ASP A 269 15.61 16.14 23.36
N GLY A 270 16.68 16.07 22.55
CA GLY A 270 17.85 16.97 22.51
C GLY A 270 19.12 16.14 22.84
N ILE A 271 20.26 16.21 22.13
CA ILE A 271 21.41 17.14 22.32
C ILE A 271 22.48 16.69 21.29
N VAL A 272 22.92 17.52 20.33
CA VAL A 272 23.99 18.55 20.25
C VAL A 272 25.06 18.15 19.22
N ILE A 273 25.31 19.10 18.33
CA ILE A 273 26.24 19.07 17.20
C ILE A 273 27.56 19.66 17.68
N SER A 274 28.60 18.83 17.80
CA SER A 274 29.97 19.31 17.92
C SER A 274 30.97 18.29 17.38
N GLU A 275 30.76 17.84 16.14
CA GLU A 275 31.82 17.37 15.25
C GLU A 275 31.27 17.44 13.81
N GLY A 276 32.02 18.05 12.90
CA GLY A 276 31.50 18.57 11.64
C GLY A 276 30.72 17.54 10.80
N LEU A 277 29.42 17.78 10.64
CA LEU A 277 28.57 17.06 9.68
C LEU A 277 28.95 17.46 8.25
N ARG A 278 29.98 16.80 7.73
CA ARG A 278 30.05 16.52 6.30
C ARG A 278 28.84 15.66 5.98
N TYR A 279 27.83 16.23 5.32
CA TYR A 279 26.78 15.45 4.66
C TYR A 279 27.47 14.50 3.66
N SER A 280 27.64 13.24 4.04
CA SER A 280 28.22 12.22 3.18
C SER A 280 27.20 11.87 2.10
N LYS A 281 27.55 12.11 0.83
CA LYS A 281 26.73 11.83 -0.36
C LYS A 281 26.68 10.34 -0.74
N THR A 282 27.10 9.44 0.13
CA THR A 282 27.48 8.05 -0.20
C THR A 282 27.02 7.06 0.87
N VAL A 283 26.63 5.87 0.41
CA VAL A 283 26.41 4.67 1.25
C VAL A 283 27.56 4.52 2.24
N GLN A 284 27.24 4.27 3.51
CA GLN A 284 28.23 4.13 4.58
C GLN A 284 27.89 2.94 5.49
N PRO A 285 28.88 2.37 6.19
CA PRO A 285 28.61 1.40 7.25
C PRO A 285 27.63 1.98 8.27
N PHE A 286 26.67 1.18 8.72
CA PHE A 286 25.54 1.64 9.54
C PHE A 286 26.01 2.18 10.89
N SER A 287 26.80 1.39 11.64
CA SER A 287 27.41 1.84 12.88
C SER A 287 28.58 0.95 13.29
N ARG A 288 29.66 1.57 13.78
CA ARG A 288 30.83 0.85 14.31
C ARG A 288 30.55 0.09 15.62
N SER A 289 29.50 0.44 16.35
CA SER A 289 29.11 -0.31 17.56
C SER A 289 28.23 -1.52 17.24
N ILE A 290 27.69 -1.59 16.02
CA ILE A 290 26.83 -2.68 15.56
C ILE A 290 27.60 -3.63 14.66
N ASN A 291 28.25 -3.11 13.63
CA ASN A 291 29.09 -3.93 12.76
C ASN A 291 30.28 -4.45 13.55
N SER A 292 30.42 -5.76 13.58
CA SER A 292 31.48 -6.46 14.28
C SER A 292 32.42 -7.12 13.27
N ARG A 293 33.28 -8.02 13.77
CA ARG A 293 34.10 -8.86 12.90
C ARG A 293 33.38 -10.15 12.48
N TYR A 294 32.06 -10.24 12.67
CA TYR A 294 31.21 -11.38 12.35
C TYR A 294 30.00 -10.92 11.55
N HIS A 295 29.14 -11.84 11.09
CA HIS A 295 27.97 -11.45 10.30
C HIS A 295 26.96 -10.68 11.16
N GLU A 296 26.66 -9.45 10.74
CA GLU A 296 25.43 -8.74 11.04
C GLU A 296 24.48 -8.84 9.86
N GLY A 297 23.24 -9.18 10.16
CA GLY A 297 22.24 -9.52 9.17
C GLY A 297 20.99 -8.66 9.29
N PRO A 298 19.88 -9.13 8.70
CA PRO A 298 18.61 -8.41 8.66
C PRO A 298 18.22 -7.78 9.99
N VAL A 299 17.69 -6.56 9.90
CA VAL A 299 17.36 -5.68 11.02
C VAL A 299 15.94 -5.14 10.86
N THR A 300 15.29 -4.87 11.98
CA THR A 300 14.02 -4.14 12.08
C THR A 300 14.13 -3.07 13.18
N PHE A 301 13.35 -2.02 13.06
CA PHE A 301 13.37 -0.87 13.97
C PHE A 301 12.01 -0.72 14.65
N PHE A 302 12.04 -0.33 15.93
CA PHE A 302 10.83 0.08 16.63
C PHE A 302 10.32 1.40 16.06
N GLN A 303 9.04 1.74 16.29
CA GLN A 303 8.45 3.00 15.82
C GLN A 303 9.23 4.25 16.25
N ASP A 304 9.86 4.18 17.43
CA ASP A 304 10.65 5.30 17.97
C ASP A 304 11.94 5.58 17.18
N GLY A 305 12.42 4.64 16.37
CA GLY A 305 13.67 4.78 15.60
C GLY A 305 14.93 4.92 16.47
N TYR A 306 14.86 4.62 17.76
CA TYR A 306 15.97 4.57 18.72
C TYR A 306 16.23 3.17 19.23
N ARG A 307 15.31 2.23 19.04
CA ARG A 307 15.52 0.80 19.32
C ARG A 307 15.50 0.00 18.03
N MET A 308 16.24 -1.10 18.02
CA MET A 308 16.25 -2.04 16.91
C MET A 308 16.36 -3.49 17.38
N ILE A 309 16.05 -4.41 16.48
CA ILE A 309 16.32 -5.84 16.60
C ILE A 309 17.02 -6.28 15.33
N PHE A 310 18.15 -6.98 15.45
CA PHE A 310 18.96 -7.38 14.31
C PHE A 310 19.53 -8.78 14.49
N THR A 311 19.82 -9.43 13.35
CA THR A 311 20.45 -10.75 13.32
C THR A 311 21.95 -10.61 13.48
N ARG A 312 22.58 -11.46 14.30
CA ARG A 312 24.04 -11.54 14.44
C ARG A 312 24.46 -12.99 14.69
N ASN A 313 25.66 -13.36 14.26
CA ASN A 313 26.30 -14.61 14.72
C ASN A 313 26.36 -14.71 16.24
N ASN A 314 26.33 -15.93 16.76
CA ASN A 314 26.48 -16.23 18.19
C ASN A 314 27.86 -15.83 18.72
N TYR A 315 28.00 -14.56 19.09
CA TYR A 315 29.23 -13.90 19.51
C TYR A 315 29.01 -13.12 20.80
N ASP A 316 29.81 -13.41 21.82
CA ASP A 316 29.68 -12.81 23.15
C ASP A 316 30.60 -11.59 23.38
N GLY A 317 31.12 -10.99 22.31
CA GLY A 317 32.07 -9.88 22.41
C GLY A 317 33.53 -10.33 22.54
N ARG A 318 33.81 -11.62 22.80
CA ARG A 318 35.18 -12.16 22.88
C ARG A 318 35.40 -13.38 21.99
N ARG A 319 34.46 -14.34 21.97
CA ARG A 319 34.56 -15.60 21.23
C ARG A 319 33.24 -15.95 20.54
N VAL A 320 33.36 -16.66 19.42
CA VAL A 320 32.21 -17.30 18.77
C VAL A 320 31.82 -18.53 19.57
N ARG A 321 30.54 -18.72 19.80
CA ARG A 321 29.99 -19.94 20.39
C ARG A 321 29.41 -20.82 19.29
N GLN A 322 29.63 -22.12 19.41
CA GLN A 322 29.20 -23.12 18.44
C GLN A 322 28.26 -24.11 19.13
N SER A 323 27.32 -24.67 18.36
CA SER A 323 26.50 -25.78 18.80
C SER A 323 27.34 -27.04 19.07
N ALA A 324 26.72 -28.09 19.61
CA ALA A 324 27.36 -29.40 19.80
C ALA A 324 27.95 -29.97 18.49
N GLU A 325 27.39 -29.60 17.34
CA GLU A 325 27.81 -29.99 15.99
C GLU A 325 28.90 -29.07 15.40
N GLY A 326 29.38 -28.08 16.16
CA GLY A 326 30.43 -27.15 15.71
C GLY A 326 29.93 -26.07 14.75
N VAL A 327 28.64 -25.75 14.77
CA VAL A 327 28.00 -24.73 13.92
C VAL A 327 27.87 -23.41 14.66
N THR A 328 28.26 -22.31 14.02
CA THR A 328 27.99 -20.96 14.54
C THR A 328 26.58 -20.52 14.14
N ASN A 329 25.64 -20.63 15.08
CA ASN A 329 24.24 -20.26 14.83
C ASN A 329 24.00 -18.74 14.86
N LEU A 330 22.88 -18.32 14.27
CA LEU A 330 22.40 -16.93 14.27
C LEU A 330 21.53 -16.66 15.50
N LYS A 331 21.60 -15.43 16.02
CA LYS A 331 20.81 -14.95 17.15
C LYS A 331 20.23 -13.57 16.87
N LEU A 332 19.10 -13.27 17.51
CA LEU A 332 18.54 -11.92 17.52
C LEU A 332 19.06 -11.11 18.70
N TYR A 333 19.55 -9.92 18.42
CA TYR A 333 19.97 -8.95 19.43
C TYR A 333 19.10 -7.71 19.35
N THR A 334 18.83 -7.08 20.49
CA THR A 334 18.28 -5.73 20.57
C THR A 334 19.38 -4.73 20.90
N ALA A 335 19.23 -3.49 20.46
CA ALA A 335 20.11 -2.39 20.83
C ALA A 335 19.31 -1.09 20.94
N THR A 336 19.80 -0.16 21.75
CA THR A 336 19.22 1.18 21.93
C THR A 336 20.24 2.25 21.55
N GLN A 337 19.80 3.30 20.86
CA GLN A 337 20.63 4.43 20.50
C GLN A 337 20.67 5.45 21.65
N GLN A 338 21.86 5.78 22.11
CA GLN A 338 22.13 6.86 23.08
C GLN A 338 23.23 7.77 22.51
N ASN A 339 22.97 9.07 22.43
CA ASN A 339 23.91 10.07 21.89
C ASN A 339 24.50 9.69 20.52
N GLY A 340 23.66 9.16 19.62
CA GLY A 340 24.06 8.74 18.27
C GLY A 340 24.81 7.40 18.19
N THR A 341 25.14 6.77 19.33
CA THR A 341 25.80 5.46 19.38
C THR A 341 24.81 4.38 19.80
N TRP A 342 24.88 3.20 19.19
CA TRP A 342 24.09 2.05 19.64
C TRP A 342 24.77 1.36 20.81
N VAL A 343 24.04 1.24 21.92
CA VAL A 343 24.46 0.66 23.20
C VAL A 343 23.41 -0.36 23.66
N ASN A 344 23.64 -0.98 24.82
CA ASN A 344 22.74 -2.00 25.41
C ASN A 344 22.41 -3.12 24.42
N ILE A 345 23.47 -3.70 23.84
CA ILE A 345 23.32 -4.77 22.85
C ILE A 345 23.08 -6.08 23.61
N GLU A 346 21.84 -6.54 23.63
CA GLU A 346 21.38 -7.66 24.45
C GLU A 346 20.75 -8.75 23.57
N GLU A 347 20.99 -10.02 23.90
CA GLU A 347 20.37 -11.14 23.18
C GLU A 347 18.88 -11.28 23.57
N LEU A 348 18.02 -11.66 22.62
CA LEU A 348 16.61 -11.96 22.92
C LEU A 348 16.47 -13.28 23.69
N PRO A 349 15.46 -13.41 24.58
CA PRO A 349 15.38 -14.50 25.56
C PRO A 349 15.10 -15.89 24.98
N PHE A 350 14.74 -15.99 23.71
CA PHE A 350 14.42 -17.25 23.02
C PHE A 350 15.50 -17.69 22.03
N ASN A 351 16.64 -16.99 21.99
CA ASN A 351 17.83 -17.47 21.29
C ASN A 351 18.35 -18.77 21.90
N SER A 352 19.09 -19.54 21.09
CA SER A 352 19.80 -20.73 21.54
C SER A 352 21.16 -20.84 20.89
N ASP A 353 22.02 -21.66 21.47
CA ASP A 353 23.29 -22.05 20.87
C ASP A 353 23.10 -23.22 19.87
N ASP A 354 21.96 -23.93 19.92
CA ASP A 354 21.69 -25.16 19.15
C ASP A 354 20.85 -24.94 17.88
N TYR A 355 20.23 -23.77 17.74
CA TYR A 355 19.43 -23.40 16.57
C TYR A 355 19.61 -21.92 16.25
N SER A 356 19.33 -21.56 15.01
CA SER A 356 19.39 -20.21 14.49
C SER A 356 18.07 -19.46 14.66
N VAL A 357 18.17 -18.17 15.00
CA VAL A 357 17.06 -17.22 15.06
C VAL A 357 17.49 -15.96 14.34
N GLY A 358 16.72 -15.54 13.33
CA GLY A 358 17.11 -14.41 12.48
C GLY A 358 15.94 -13.79 11.71
N HIS A 359 16.26 -12.81 10.88
CA HIS A 359 15.32 -12.16 9.95
C HIS A 359 14.12 -11.53 10.68
N PRO A 360 14.36 -10.59 11.61
CA PRO A 360 13.30 -10.02 12.44
C PRO A 360 12.43 -9.04 11.66
N ALA A 361 11.13 -9.01 11.98
CA ALA A 361 10.17 -8.02 11.52
C ALA A 361 9.18 -7.67 12.63
N LEU A 362 9.07 -6.38 12.96
CA LEU A 362 8.10 -5.89 13.93
C LEU A 362 6.77 -5.56 13.28
N SER A 363 5.67 -5.80 13.99
CA SER A 363 4.39 -5.18 13.65
C SER A 363 4.47 -3.67 13.82
N SER A 364 3.63 -2.95 13.10
CA SER A 364 3.64 -1.49 13.11
C SER A 364 3.47 -0.92 14.51
N ASP A 365 2.79 -1.60 15.43
CA ASP A 365 2.56 -1.17 16.83
C ASP A 365 3.60 -1.68 17.84
N ASP A 366 4.72 -2.26 17.38
CA ASP A 366 5.80 -2.85 18.20
C ASP A 366 5.35 -4.00 19.14
N ARG A 367 4.13 -4.53 18.97
CA ARG A 367 3.57 -5.59 19.84
C ARG A 367 3.95 -6.99 19.41
N LEU A 368 4.19 -7.24 18.14
CA LEU A 368 4.52 -8.55 17.59
C LEU A 368 5.89 -8.50 16.92
N LEU A 369 6.69 -9.53 17.17
CA LEU A 369 7.94 -9.77 16.50
C LEU A 369 7.83 -11.09 15.72
N PHE A 370 7.88 -10.99 14.41
CA PHE A 370 7.98 -12.09 13.48
C PHE A 370 9.45 -12.34 13.15
N PHE A 371 9.85 -13.61 13.02
CA PHE A 371 11.22 -13.96 12.69
C PHE A 371 11.30 -15.39 12.13
N ALA A 372 12.40 -15.72 11.48
CA ALA A 372 12.68 -17.05 10.96
C ALA A 372 13.58 -17.85 11.91
N SER A 373 13.34 -19.15 12.02
CA SER A 373 14.15 -20.05 12.86
C SER A 373 14.05 -21.51 12.41
N ASP A 374 15.12 -22.27 12.60
CA ASP A 374 15.19 -23.74 12.48
C ASP A 374 15.02 -24.45 13.84
N MET A 375 14.41 -23.76 14.83
CA MET A 375 14.20 -24.33 16.16
C MET A 375 13.37 -25.63 16.11
N PRO A 376 13.63 -26.60 17.03
CA PRO A 376 12.90 -27.86 17.06
C PRO A 376 11.37 -27.70 17.17
N GLY A 377 10.63 -28.53 16.43
CA GLY A 377 9.16 -28.46 16.35
C GLY A 377 8.62 -27.69 15.14
N GLY A 378 9.51 -27.22 14.27
CA GLY A 378 9.21 -26.68 12.96
C GLY A 378 8.64 -27.67 11.94
N LEU A 379 8.19 -27.17 10.79
CA LEU A 379 7.64 -27.94 9.66
C LEU A 379 8.69 -28.24 8.59
N GLY A 380 9.69 -27.37 8.44
CA GLY A 380 10.66 -27.40 7.33
C GLY A 380 12.10 -27.12 7.75
N GLY A 381 12.87 -26.57 6.81
CA GLY A 381 14.26 -26.16 7.06
C GLY A 381 14.32 -24.98 8.02
N THR A 382 13.64 -23.89 7.67
CA THR A 382 13.39 -22.75 8.57
C THR A 382 11.92 -22.39 8.50
N ASP A 383 11.34 -22.03 9.63
CA ASP A 383 9.95 -21.63 9.73
C ASP A 383 9.82 -20.23 10.30
N LEU A 384 8.68 -19.59 10.03
CA LEU A 384 8.30 -18.32 10.61
C LEU A 384 7.60 -18.53 11.96
N TYR A 385 8.05 -17.75 12.94
CA TYR A 385 7.55 -17.70 14.30
C TYR A 385 7.12 -16.28 14.65
N VAL A 386 6.22 -16.16 15.64
CA VAL A 386 5.82 -14.88 16.23
C VAL A 386 5.99 -14.91 17.75
N SER A 387 6.50 -13.81 18.31
CA SER A 387 6.53 -13.55 19.74
C SER A 387 5.80 -12.23 20.04
N ARG A 388 5.05 -12.21 21.14
CA ARG A 388 4.34 -11.00 21.63
C ARG A 388 5.20 -10.26 22.64
N ASN A 389 5.18 -8.93 22.55
CA ASN A 389 5.77 -8.03 23.52
C ASN A 389 4.76 -7.69 24.62
N GLU A 390 4.96 -8.23 25.82
CA GLU A 390 4.16 -7.94 27.00
C GLU A 390 4.97 -7.07 27.95
N ASN A 391 4.71 -5.75 27.91
CA ASN A 391 5.36 -4.76 28.77
C ASN A 391 6.90 -4.76 28.68
N GLY A 392 7.44 -4.84 27.46
CA GLY A 392 8.89 -4.84 27.20
C GLY A 392 9.53 -6.23 27.29
N LYS A 393 8.75 -7.29 27.53
CA LYS A 393 9.24 -8.67 27.58
C LYS A 393 8.65 -9.48 26.43
N TRP A 394 9.52 -10.18 25.71
CA TRP A 394 9.11 -11.09 24.65
C TRP A 394 8.63 -12.43 25.23
N THR A 395 7.46 -12.86 24.79
CA THR A 395 6.85 -14.15 25.15
C THR A 395 7.53 -15.30 24.41
N LYS A 396 7.23 -16.54 24.82
CA LYS A 396 7.71 -17.73 24.11
C LYS A 396 7.23 -17.69 22.64
N PRO A 397 8.13 -17.93 21.66
CA PRO A 397 7.74 -17.95 20.25
C PRO A 397 6.69 -19.01 19.93
N VAL A 398 5.79 -18.66 19.01
CA VAL A 398 4.74 -19.53 18.47
C VAL A 398 4.98 -19.72 16.98
N ASN A 399 5.00 -20.96 16.51
CA ASN A 399 5.11 -21.28 15.07
C ASN A 399 3.84 -20.83 14.34
N LEU A 400 3.97 -20.19 13.18
CA LEU A 400 2.84 -19.68 12.39
C LEU A 400 2.02 -20.77 11.66
N GLY A 401 2.41 -22.03 11.80
CA GLY A 401 1.67 -23.19 11.33
C GLY A 401 1.74 -23.43 9.82
N LYS A 402 1.21 -24.57 9.39
CA LYS A 402 1.29 -25.10 8.01
C LYS A 402 0.65 -24.23 6.92
N GLU A 403 -0.12 -23.22 7.29
CA GLU A 403 -0.73 -22.30 6.35
C GLU A 403 0.31 -21.31 5.80
N ILE A 404 1.25 -20.89 6.65
CA ILE A 404 2.38 -20.02 6.30
C ILE A 404 3.64 -20.85 6.04
N ASN A 405 3.96 -21.77 6.95
CA ASN A 405 5.19 -22.54 6.91
C ASN A 405 5.07 -23.80 6.05
N THR A 406 6.19 -24.22 5.48
CA THR A 406 6.30 -25.31 4.52
C THR A 406 7.35 -26.33 4.95
N LYS A 407 7.62 -27.33 4.10
CA LYS A 407 8.76 -28.24 4.30
C LYS A 407 10.10 -27.61 3.86
N GLY A 408 10.05 -26.46 3.19
CA GLY A 408 11.20 -25.72 2.69
C GLY A 408 11.73 -24.72 3.72
N ASN A 409 12.38 -23.67 3.24
CA ASN A 409 12.83 -22.52 4.02
C ASN A 409 11.83 -21.37 3.84
N ASP A 410 11.18 -20.98 4.94
CA ASP A 410 10.35 -19.78 5.02
C ASP A 410 11.12 -18.69 5.79
N LEU A 411 11.39 -17.57 5.12
CA LEU A 411 12.41 -16.58 5.52
C LEU A 411 11.95 -15.14 5.24
N PHE A 412 12.71 -14.18 5.77
CA PHE A 412 12.57 -12.74 5.48
C PHE A 412 11.13 -12.21 5.65
N PRO A 413 10.49 -12.41 6.83
CA PRO A 413 9.19 -11.81 7.08
C PRO A 413 9.30 -10.28 7.03
N PHE A 414 8.20 -9.63 6.63
CA PHE A 414 8.00 -8.20 6.73
C PHE A 414 6.52 -7.92 6.99
N ILE A 415 6.24 -6.96 7.88
CA ILE A 415 4.88 -6.52 8.21
C ILE A 415 4.70 -5.07 7.74
N ASP A 416 3.69 -4.82 6.92
CA ASP A 416 3.32 -3.45 6.52
C ASP A 416 2.48 -2.73 7.60
N GLU A 417 2.18 -1.44 7.39
CA GLU A 417 1.42 -0.66 8.35
C GLU A 417 -0.05 -1.11 8.52
N ARG A 418 -0.56 -1.94 7.61
CA ARG A 418 -1.89 -2.57 7.69
C ARG A 418 -1.87 -3.94 8.37
N GLY A 419 -0.70 -4.42 8.78
CA GLY A 419 -0.53 -5.72 9.41
C GLY A 419 -0.47 -6.88 8.44
N ASN A 420 -0.27 -6.64 7.13
CA ASN A 420 -0.09 -7.75 6.20
C ASN A 420 1.32 -8.31 6.27
N LEU A 421 1.44 -9.64 6.14
CA LEU A 421 2.70 -10.36 6.14
C LEU A 421 3.19 -10.63 4.71
N TYR A 422 4.44 -10.26 4.47
CA TYR A 422 5.23 -10.64 3.32
C TYR A 422 6.35 -11.55 3.77
N PHE A 423 6.67 -12.58 3.00
CA PHE A 423 7.77 -13.48 3.30
C PHE A 423 8.27 -14.17 2.04
N ALA A 424 9.48 -14.74 2.10
CA ALA A 424 10.05 -15.53 1.02
C ALA A 424 10.00 -17.03 1.35
N SER A 425 9.71 -17.88 0.36
CA SER A 425 9.62 -19.33 0.55
C SER A 425 10.13 -20.10 -0.68
N ASP A 426 10.89 -21.18 -0.44
CA ASP A 426 11.28 -22.17 -1.47
C ASP A 426 10.47 -23.49 -1.41
N GLY A 427 9.57 -23.60 -0.42
CA GLY A 427 8.73 -24.78 -0.21
C GLY A 427 7.36 -24.70 -0.89
N ARG A 428 7.09 -23.61 -1.62
CA ARG A 428 5.82 -23.32 -2.29
C ARG A 428 6.00 -23.30 -3.81
N LYS A 429 4.89 -23.46 -4.54
CA LYS A 429 4.90 -23.29 -5.99
C LYS A 429 5.14 -21.82 -6.33
N GLY A 430 6.29 -21.54 -6.93
CA GLY A 430 6.61 -20.24 -7.48
C GLY A 430 7.42 -20.34 -8.78
N LEU A 431 8.20 -19.30 -9.08
CA LEU A 431 8.95 -19.16 -10.32
C LEU A 431 10.42 -19.57 -10.16
N GLY A 432 11.01 -19.34 -8.98
CA GLY A 432 12.45 -19.45 -8.72
C GLY A 432 12.80 -20.35 -7.53
N GLY A 433 13.88 -20.00 -6.84
CA GLY A 433 14.28 -20.63 -5.58
C GLY A 433 13.43 -20.09 -4.44
N LEU A 434 13.86 -18.98 -3.84
CA LEU A 434 13.01 -18.18 -2.96
C LEU A 434 12.08 -17.29 -3.80
N ASP A 435 10.79 -17.38 -3.53
CA ASP A 435 9.77 -16.50 -4.10
C ASP A 435 9.06 -15.71 -3.00
N VAL A 436 8.64 -14.47 -3.28
CA VAL A 436 7.88 -13.62 -2.35
C VAL A 436 6.39 -13.96 -2.35
N TYR A 437 5.86 -14.17 -1.16
CA TYR A 437 4.45 -14.43 -0.88
C TYR A 437 3.86 -13.34 0.02
N TYR A 438 2.54 -13.21 -0.02
CA TYR A 438 1.74 -12.24 0.72
C TYR A 438 0.55 -12.91 1.40
N VAL A 439 0.25 -12.52 2.63
CA VAL A 439 -0.96 -12.94 3.35
C VAL A 439 -1.44 -11.83 4.30
N PRO A 440 -2.73 -11.47 4.29
CA PRO A 440 -3.27 -10.58 5.30
C PRO A 440 -3.30 -11.29 6.66
N LEU A 441 -2.93 -10.59 7.74
CA LEU A 441 -3.07 -11.11 9.09
C LEU A 441 -4.19 -10.40 9.86
N ALA A 442 -4.89 -11.15 10.70
CA ALA A 442 -5.76 -10.65 11.76
C ALA A 442 -5.22 -11.14 13.10
N ASP A 443 -4.85 -10.23 14.01
CA ASP A 443 -4.29 -10.53 15.33
C ASP A 443 -3.05 -11.47 15.34
N GLY A 444 -2.29 -11.45 14.25
CA GLY A 444 -1.09 -12.28 14.04
C GLY A 444 -1.37 -13.65 13.42
N VAL A 445 -2.60 -13.91 12.96
CA VAL A 445 -3.04 -15.16 12.31
C VAL A 445 -3.43 -14.87 10.85
N PRO A 446 -3.14 -15.77 9.88
CA PRO A 446 -3.64 -15.64 8.52
C PRO A 446 -5.15 -15.39 8.46
N ALA A 447 -5.54 -14.31 7.76
CA ALA A 447 -6.93 -13.94 7.51
C ALA A 447 -7.38 -14.24 6.06
N GLY A 448 -6.57 -14.98 5.31
CA GLY A 448 -6.81 -15.31 3.91
C GLY A 448 -5.78 -16.31 3.37
N PRO A 449 -5.92 -16.75 2.10
CA PRO A 449 -4.94 -17.62 1.48
C PRO A 449 -3.61 -16.89 1.26
N VAL A 450 -2.51 -17.65 1.32
CA VAL A 450 -1.19 -17.16 0.93
C VAL A 450 -1.17 -16.96 -0.60
N GLU A 451 -0.89 -15.73 -1.03
CA GLU A 451 -0.79 -15.34 -2.43
C GLU A 451 0.67 -15.29 -2.87
N HIS A 452 0.97 -15.90 -4.01
CA HIS A 452 2.26 -15.72 -4.70
C HIS A 452 2.26 -14.38 -5.45
N LEU A 453 3.26 -13.52 -5.24
CA LEU A 453 3.35 -12.27 -5.99
C LEU A 453 3.79 -12.54 -7.42
N GLU A 454 3.00 -12.06 -8.40
CA GLU A 454 3.31 -12.28 -9.81
C GLU A 454 4.59 -11.56 -10.25
N ALA A 455 5.13 -11.99 -11.41
CA ALA A 455 6.15 -11.24 -12.10
C ALA A 455 5.68 -9.79 -12.37
N PRO A 456 6.57 -8.79 -12.27
CA PRO A 456 8.03 -8.95 -12.19
C PRO A 456 8.60 -9.01 -10.77
N ILE A 457 7.79 -9.04 -9.70
CA ILE A 457 8.33 -9.14 -8.34
C ILE A 457 9.05 -10.48 -8.16
N ASN A 458 8.38 -11.59 -8.44
CA ASN A 458 9.02 -12.90 -8.54
C ASN A 458 9.53 -13.17 -9.95
N SER A 459 10.58 -13.98 -10.04
CA SER A 459 11.32 -14.33 -11.24
C SER A 459 11.84 -15.77 -11.14
N GLU A 460 12.55 -16.25 -12.16
CA GLU A 460 13.13 -17.62 -12.14
C GLU A 460 14.32 -17.77 -11.17
N MET A 461 14.63 -16.72 -10.43
CA MET A 461 15.80 -16.55 -9.56
C MET A 461 15.32 -16.33 -8.11
N ASP A 462 16.21 -16.10 -7.14
CA ASP A 462 15.80 -15.84 -5.77
C ASP A 462 15.29 -14.40 -5.63
N ASP A 463 14.11 -14.25 -5.03
CA ASP A 463 13.42 -13.00 -4.75
C ASP A 463 12.93 -13.00 -3.29
N PHE A 464 13.42 -12.06 -2.49
CA PHE A 464 13.21 -12.08 -1.03
C PHE A 464 13.37 -10.70 -0.38
N GLY A 465 13.14 -10.61 0.93
CA GLY A 465 13.40 -9.37 1.69
C GLY A 465 12.56 -8.18 1.23
N LEU A 466 11.31 -8.40 0.86
CA LEU A 466 10.42 -7.34 0.38
C LEU A 466 9.95 -6.45 1.53
N ILE A 467 10.13 -5.14 1.38
CA ILE A 467 9.53 -4.09 2.23
C ILE A 467 8.66 -3.17 1.37
N THR A 468 7.51 -2.75 1.88
CA THR A 468 6.55 -1.94 1.12
C THR A 468 5.59 -1.16 2.02
N ASP A 469 4.85 -0.22 1.44
CA ASP A 469 3.67 0.37 2.06
C ASP A 469 2.47 -0.60 2.01
N GLY A 470 1.50 -0.39 2.88
CA GLY A 470 0.31 -1.22 3.03
C GLY A 470 -0.65 -1.19 1.85
N ASN A 471 -0.38 -0.33 0.85
CA ASN A 471 -1.06 -0.38 -0.43
C ASN A 471 -0.25 -1.09 -1.50
N ARG A 472 0.95 -1.60 -1.24
CA ARG A 472 1.90 -2.12 -2.25
C ARG A 472 2.15 -1.15 -3.41
N LYS A 473 2.15 0.17 -3.18
CA LYS A 473 2.40 1.16 -4.24
C LYS A 473 3.86 1.19 -4.64
N GLY A 474 4.76 1.00 -3.69
CA GLY A 474 6.17 0.85 -3.97
C GLY A 474 6.93 0.30 -2.77
N GLY A 475 8.19 -0.02 -3.01
CA GLY A 475 9.00 -0.66 -2.01
C GLY A 475 10.36 -1.09 -2.54
N TYR A 476 11.02 -1.93 -1.74
CA TYR A 476 12.33 -2.49 -2.05
C TYR A 476 12.31 -3.98 -1.81
N PHE A 477 13.09 -4.73 -2.57
CA PHE A 477 13.27 -6.17 -2.36
C PHE A 477 14.64 -6.58 -2.88
N SER A 478 15.08 -7.76 -2.48
CA SER A 478 16.34 -8.38 -2.86
C SER A 478 16.12 -9.42 -3.94
N THR A 479 17.01 -9.44 -4.93
CA THR A 479 16.95 -10.42 -6.01
C THR A 479 18.31 -10.70 -6.62
N ASN A 480 18.59 -11.95 -6.98
CA ASN A 480 19.83 -12.33 -7.68
C ASN A 480 19.67 -12.47 -9.20
N ARG A 481 18.60 -11.88 -9.77
CA ARG A 481 18.32 -11.90 -11.22
C ARG A 481 19.37 -11.22 -12.10
N ARG A 482 20.27 -10.41 -11.52
CA ARG A 482 21.31 -9.69 -12.27
C ARG A 482 22.69 -10.23 -11.91
N LYS A 483 23.32 -10.91 -12.87
CA LYS A 483 24.70 -11.45 -12.73
C LYS A 483 24.88 -12.43 -11.56
N GLY A 484 23.79 -12.87 -10.94
CA GLY A 484 23.77 -13.84 -9.84
C GLY A 484 24.19 -13.28 -8.48
N ASP A 485 24.37 -11.96 -8.32
CA ASP A 485 24.63 -11.35 -7.02
C ASP A 485 23.31 -10.85 -6.44
N ASP A 486 23.10 -10.97 -5.12
CA ASP A 486 21.91 -10.40 -4.48
C ASP A 486 21.96 -8.88 -4.61
N ASP A 487 20.93 -8.31 -5.22
CA ASP A 487 20.84 -6.89 -5.51
C ASP A 487 19.56 -6.32 -4.92
N ILE A 488 19.59 -5.07 -4.46
CA ILE A 488 18.38 -4.36 -4.02
C ILE A 488 17.75 -3.66 -5.20
N PHE A 489 16.49 -4.00 -5.46
CA PHE A 489 15.66 -3.38 -6.48
C PHE A 489 14.58 -2.53 -5.80
N ARG A 490 14.22 -1.41 -6.43
CA ARG A 490 13.00 -0.67 -6.09
C ARG A 490 11.88 -1.09 -7.03
N PHE A 491 10.69 -1.33 -6.51
CA PHE A 491 9.50 -1.55 -7.34
C PHE A 491 8.50 -0.42 -7.17
N VAL A 492 7.75 -0.15 -8.24
CA VAL A 492 6.67 0.83 -8.29
C VAL A 492 5.49 0.20 -9.02
N ARG A 493 4.30 0.24 -8.42
CA ARG A 493 3.10 -0.27 -9.06
C ARG A 493 2.57 0.71 -10.11
N GLU A 494 2.26 0.20 -11.29
CA GLU A 494 1.73 0.95 -12.44
C GLU A 494 0.24 0.64 -12.72
N SER A 495 -0.36 -0.33 -12.04
CA SER A 495 -1.80 -0.66 -12.13
C SER A 495 -2.52 -0.53 -10.79
N ALA A 496 -3.85 -0.68 -10.81
CA ALA A 496 -4.62 -0.90 -9.59
C ALA A 496 -4.29 -2.27 -8.97
N LEU A 497 -4.32 -2.35 -7.63
CA LEU A 497 -4.03 -3.61 -6.91
C LEU A 497 -5.13 -4.66 -7.07
N TYR A 498 -6.40 -4.24 -7.08
CA TYR A 498 -7.55 -5.15 -7.05
C TYR A 498 -8.07 -5.50 -8.46
N GLY A 499 -7.35 -5.12 -9.51
CA GLY A 499 -7.65 -5.38 -10.93
C GLY A 499 -8.97 -4.83 -11.48
N CYS A 500 -9.99 -4.60 -10.64
CA CYS A 500 -11.13 -3.71 -10.87
C CYS A 500 -11.58 -3.05 -9.56
N ARG A 501 -12.30 -1.93 -9.69
CA ARG A 501 -12.85 -1.16 -8.58
C ARG A 501 -14.26 -1.60 -8.28
N ASN A 502 -14.48 -2.07 -7.06
CA ASN A 502 -15.81 -2.40 -6.58
C ASN A 502 -16.61 -1.10 -6.35
N LEU A 503 -17.66 -0.92 -7.15
CA LEU A 503 -18.67 0.12 -6.99
C LEU A 503 -19.99 -0.53 -6.56
N THR A 504 -20.53 -0.15 -5.40
CA THR A 504 -21.88 -0.52 -4.99
C THR A 504 -22.85 0.57 -5.43
N LEU A 505 -23.75 0.24 -6.35
CA LEU A 505 -24.89 1.08 -6.70
C LEU A 505 -26.05 0.78 -5.75
N ARG A 506 -26.68 1.81 -5.21
CA ARG A 506 -27.91 1.71 -4.42
C ARG A 506 -29.02 2.50 -5.10
N PHE A 507 -30.09 1.83 -5.48
CA PHE A 507 -31.27 2.43 -6.10
C PHE A 507 -32.41 2.49 -5.10
N TYR A 508 -32.97 3.69 -4.94
CA TYR A 508 -34.13 3.92 -4.08
C TYR A 508 -35.09 4.92 -4.69
N ASP A 509 -36.32 4.85 -4.21
CA ASP A 509 -37.38 5.79 -4.56
C ASP A 509 -37.14 7.08 -3.77
N GLU A 510 -36.98 8.19 -4.49
CA GLU A 510 -36.60 9.47 -3.87
C GLU A 510 -37.60 9.91 -2.79
N LEU A 511 -38.89 9.59 -2.95
CA LEU A 511 -39.94 10.02 -2.04
C LEU A 511 -40.03 9.09 -0.82
N THR A 512 -40.07 7.79 -1.04
CA THR A 512 -40.28 6.80 0.02
C THR A 512 -38.98 6.30 0.66
N GLN A 513 -37.84 6.62 0.06
CA GLN A 513 -36.49 6.14 0.42
C GLN A 513 -36.36 4.60 0.41
N GLN A 514 -37.36 3.88 -0.12
CA GLN A 514 -37.35 2.44 -0.20
C GLN A 514 -36.50 1.94 -1.37
N PRO A 515 -35.83 0.78 -1.23
CA PRO A 515 -35.04 0.20 -2.30
C PRO A 515 -35.91 -0.17 -3.50
N ILE A 516 -35.39 0.06 -4.70
CA ILE A 516 -36.08 -0.22 -5.95
C ILE A 516 -35.48 -1.48 -6.59
N ASP A 517 -36.27 -2.53 -6.66
CA ASP A 517 -35.94 -3.77 -7.38
C ASP A 517 -36.10 -3.63 -8.91
N SER A 518 -35.63 -4.60 -9.69
CA SER A 518 -35.89 -4.67 -11.15
C SER A 518 -35.52 -3.39 -11.95
N VAL A 519 -34.55 -2.60 -11.50
CA VAL A 519 -34.05 -1.44 -12.25
C VAL A 519 -33.08 -1.92 -13.31
N HIS A 520 -33.37 -1.65 -14.58
CA HIS A 520 -32.47 -1.94 -15.69
C HIS A 520 -31.40 -0.86 -15.79
N ILE A 521 -30.14 -1.25 -15.70
CA ILE A 521 -29.00 -0.33 -15.67
C ILE A 521 -28.09 -0.63 -16.85
N THR A 522 -28.00 0.30 -17.79
CA THR A 522 -27.03 0.27 -18.88
C THR A 522 -25.77 1.03 -18.47
N ILE A 523 -24.63 0.36 -18.56
CA ILE A 523 -23.32 0.88 -18.18
C ILE A 523 -22.51 1.11 -19.46
N LYS A 524 -22.12 2.36 -19.72
CA LYS A 524 -21.29 2.74 -20.87
C LYS A 524 -19.94 3.27 -20.41
N ALA A 525 -18.85 2.67 -20.87
CA ALA A 525 -17.50 3.19 -20.68
C ALA A 525 -17.16 4.20 -21.78
N ARG A 526 -16.44 5.27 -21.45
CA ARG A 526 -16.09 6.35 -22.40
C ARG A 526 -14.85 6.05 -23.23
N ALA A 527 -13.99 5.13 -22.80
CA ALA A 527 -12.85 4.64 -23.57
C ALA A 527 -13.30 3.62 -24.65
N GLU A 528 -12.81 3.79 -25.87
CA GLU A 528 -13.33 3.16 -27.10
C GLU A 528 -13.26 1.62 -27.10
N GLY A 529 -14.38 0.97 -27.47
CA GLY A 529 -14.41 -0.43 -27.93
C GLY A 529 -15.11 -1.46 -27.04
N ARG A 530 -15.61 -1.10 -25.85
CA ARG A 530 -16.29 -2.07 -24.97
C ARG A 530 -17.80 -2.12 -25.23
N LYS A 531 -18.37 -3.34 -25.23
CA LYS A 531 -19.83 -3.54 -25.34
C LYS A 531 -20.53 -3.03 -24.08
N ASP A 532 -21.65 -2.35 -24.26
CA ASP A 532 -22.54 -1.91 -23.18
C ASP A 532 -22.90 -3.10 -22.28
N GLN A 533 -22.74 -2.94 -20.97
CA GLN A 533 -23.15 -3.94 -19.99
C GLN A 533 -24.53 -3.56 -19.44
N THR A 534 -25.42 -4.54 -19.28
CA THR A 534 -26.71 -4.34 -18.62
C THR A 534 -26.81 -5.21 -17.38
N VAL A 535 -27.23 -4.61 -16.28
CA VAL A 535 -27.45 -5.29 -14.98
C VAL A 535 -28.81 -4.87 -14.43
N VAL A 536 -29.38 -5.69 -13.54
CA VAL A 536 -30.70 -5.45 -12.95
C VAL A 536 -30.61 -5.53 -11.43
N THR A 537 -31.27 -4.62 -10.70
CA THR A 537 -31.30 -4.64 -9.23
C THR A 537 -32.12 -5.83 -8.70
N LYS A 538 -31.68 -6.38 -7.56
CA LYS A 538 -32.45 -7.37 -6.78
C LYS A 538 -33.39 -6.64 -5.81
N LYS A 539 -34.10 -7.40 -4.96
CA LYS A 539 -35.07 -6.87 -3.98
C LYS A 539 -34.49 -5.85 -2.98
N ASP A 540 -33.18 -5.88 -2.77
CA ASP A 540 -32.45 -4.96 -1.89
C ASP A 540 -32.10 -3.62 -2.56
N GLY A 541 -32.38 -3.46 -3.86
CA GLY A 541 -32.05 -2.26 -4.63
C GLY A 541 -30.55 -2.07 -4.84
N LEU A 542 -29.72 -3.09 -4.59
CA LEU A 542 -28.27 -3.01 -4.68
C LEU A 542 -27.75 -3.71 -5.94
N VAL A 543 -26.67 -3.14 -6.49
CA VAL A 543 -25.87 -3.77 -7.55
C VAL A 543 -24.40 -3.54 -7.25
N GLN A 544 -23.59 -4.59 -7.25
CA GLN A 544 -22.14 -4.49 -7.18
C GLN A 544 -21.53 -4.59 -8.57
N LEU A 545 -20.67 -3.63 -8.90
CA LEU A 545 -19.99 -3.51 -10.19
C LEU A 545 -18.48 -3.55 -10.01
N CYS A 546 -17.82 -4.20 -10.96
CA CYS A 546 -16.37 -4.29 -11.08
C CYS A 546 -15.96 -3.36 -12.23
N LEU A 547 -15.55 -2.13 -11.89
CA LEU A 547 -15.20 -1.08 -12.85
C LEU A 547 -13.71 -1.05 -13.15
N GLU A 548 -13.34 -0.75 -14.40
CA GLU A 548 -11.94 -0.50 -14.73
C GLU A 548 -11.41 0.75 -14.01
N SER A 549 -10.13 0.74 -13.64
CA SER A 549 -9.45 1.92 -13.11
C SER A 549 -9.16 2.95 -14.20
N ASN A 550 -9.10 4.24 -13.85
CA ASN A 550 -8.74 5.34 -14.75
C ASN A 550 -9.63 5.48 -16.00
N ASN A 551 -10.92 5.18 -15.85
CA ASN A 551 -11.95 5.28 -16.89
C ASN A 551 -13.16 6.10 -16.39
N ASP A 552 -13.98 6.59 -17.32
CA ASP A 552 -15.24 7.29 -17.04
C ASP A 552 -16.42 6.42 -17.50
N PHE A 553 -17.43 6.35 -16.66
CA PHE A 553 -18.63 5.55 -16.85
C PHE A 553 -19.87 6.42 -16.84
N VAL A 554 -20.86 6.03 -17.64
CA VAL A 554 -22.22 6.57 -17.61
C VAL A 554 -23.18 5.44 -17.29
N PHE A 555 -23.92 5.59 -16.21
CA PHE A 555 -24.99 4.70 -15.78
C PHE A 555 -26.32 5.27 -16.23
N ARG A 556 -27.09 4.53 -17.04
CA ARG A 556 -28.46 4.86 -17.40
C ARG A 556 -29.39 3.84 -16.73
N ALA A 557 -30.20 4.30 -15.79
CA ALA A 557 -31.11 3.47 -15.02
C ALA A 557 -32.57 3.73 -15.45
N SER A 558 -33.29 2.66 -15.77
CA SER A 558 -34.68 2.69 -16.20
C SER A 558 -35.50 1.61 -15.50
N ARG A 559 -36.70 1.98 -15.05
CA ARG A 559 -37.72 1.07 -14.52
C ARG A 559 -39.09 1.61 -14.91
N ASP A 560 -40.01 0.72 -15.26
CA ASP A 560 -41.39 1.10 -15.55
C ASP A 560 -42.03 1.83 -14.37
N GLY A 561 -42.73 2.93 -14.65
CA GLY A 561 -43.31 3.81 -13.62
C GLY A 561 -42.33 4.82 -13.01
N TYR A 562 -41.08 4.87 -13.45
CA TYR A 562 -40.06 5.82 -13.00
C TYR A 562 -39.44 6.59 -14.17
N VAL A 563 -39.06 7.84 -13.92
CA VAL A 563 -38.29 8.66 -14.85
C VAL A 563 -36.87 8.08 -14.95
N THR A 564 -36.38 7.92 -16.18
CA THR A 564 -35.02 7.42 -16.44
C THR A 564 -33.98 8.35 -15.83
N SER A 565 -33.03 7.81 -15.07
CA SER A 565 -31.92 8.55 -14.47
C SER A 565 -30.62 8.25 -15.18
N THR A 566 -29.76 9.26 -15.36
CA THR A 566 -28.44 9.10 -15.96
C THR A 566 -27.38 9.74 -15.07
N VAL A 567 -26.39 8.97 -14.65
CA VAL A 567 -25.35 9.40 -13.70
C VAL A 567 -23.96 9.07 -14.25
N GLY A 568 -23.05 10.04 -14.19
CA GLY A 568 -21.65 9.84 -14.54
C GLY A 568 -20.80 9.46 -13.33
N PHE A 569 -19.82 8.60 -13.53
CA PHE A 569 -18.88 8.18 -12.48
C PHE A 569 -17.47 8.05 -13.05
N SER A 570 -16.48 8.62 -12.38
CA SER A 570 -15.08 8.56 -12.83
C SER A 570 -14.24 7.79 -11.84
N THR A 571 -13.42 6.88 -12.35
CA THR A 571 -12.43 6.12 -11.56
C THR A 571 -11.02 6.70 -11.63
N ARG A 572 -10.84 7.85 -12.32
CA ARG A 572 -9.51 8.48 -12.55
C ARG A 572 -8.87 9.08 -11.30
N ALA A 573 -9.68 9.51 -10.33
CA ALA A 573 -9.21 10.17 -9.10
C ALA A 573 -9.38 9.32 -7.83
N LEU A 574 -9.86 8.09 -7.96
CA LEU A 574 -10.14 7.21 -6.82
C LEU A 574 -8.88 6.42 -6.44
N THR A 575 -8.72 6.05 -5.16
CA THR A 575 -7.65 5.15 -4.70
C THR A 575 -8.16 3.72 -4.59
N ASP A 576 -7.28 2.71 -4.57
CA ASP A 576 -7.65 1.29 -4.61
C ASP A 576 -8.46 0.83 -3.39
N ASP A 577 -8.38 1.55 -2.27
CA ASP A 577 -8.97 1.17 -0.98
C ASP A 577 -10.27 1.91 -0.65
N SER A 578 -10.79 2.70 -1.59
CA SER A 578 -12.06 3.41 -1.41
C SER A 578 -13.21 2.55 -1.96
N PRO A 579 -13.94 1.75 -1.14
CA PRO A 579 -15.19 1.16 -1.58
C PRO A 579 -16.06 2.30 -2.07
N SER A 580 -16.36 2.29 -3.36
CA SER A 580 -17.15 3.35 -3.94
C SER A 580 -18.60 2.96 -3.78
N GLN A 581 -19.43 3.84 -3.23
CA GLN A 581 -20.88 3.71 -3.25
C GLN A 581 -21.44 4.86 -4.07
N LEU A 582 -22.33 4.54 -5.00
CA LEU A 582 -23.07 5.53 -5.77
C LEU A 582 -24.55 5.29 -5.56
N GLU A 583 -25.19 6.30 -4.99
CA GLU A 583 -26.61 6.31 -4.74
C GLU A 583 -27.34 6.95 -5.92
N ILE A 584 -28.32 6.23 -6.47
CA ILE A 584 -29.09 6.67 -7.63
C ILE A 584 -30.56 6.62 -7.27
N ALA A 585 -31.10 7.78 -6.93
CA ALA A 585 -32.52 7.94 -6.71
C ALA A 585 -33.29 7.91 -8.04
N LEU A 586 -34.44 7.23 -8.06
CA LEU A 586 -35.39 7.28 -9.16
C LEU A 586 -36.67 7.97 -8.70
N ASN A 587 -37.19 8.84 -9.58
CA ASN A 587 -38.43 9.57 -9.33
C ASN A 587 -39.57 8.91 -10.10
N GLN A 588 -40.72 8.74 -9.44
CA GLN A 588 -41.95 8.51 -10.18
C GLN A 588 -42.32 9.81 -10.92
N PRO A 589 -42.86 9.73 -12.15
CA PRO A 589 -43.41 10.91 -12.81
C PRO A 589 -44.49 11.51 -11.89
N PRO A 590 -44.53 12.84 -11.75
CA PRO A 590 -45.54 13.48 -10.92
C PRO A 590 -46.92 13.00 -11.37
N LYS A 591 -47.70 12.44 -10.43
CA LYS A 591 -49.13 12.27 -10.67
C LYS A 591 -49.68 13.68 -10.89
N VAL A 592 -50.06 13.97 -12.13
CA VAL A 592 -50.80 15.19 -12.45
C VAL A 592 -52.12 15.08 -11.71
N ILE A 593 -52.17 15.68 -10.52
CA ILE A 593 -53.43 16.00 -9.87
C ILE A 593 -53.88 17.25 -10.62
N ASP A 594 -54.85 17.07 -11.52
CA ASP A 594 -55.59 18.16 -12.14
C ASP A 594 -56.29 18.95 -11.03
N THR A 595 -55.61 19.96 -10.49
CA THR A 595 -56.11 21.30 -10.12
C THR A 595 -55.10 21.99 -9.20
N VAL A 596 -54.23 22.81 -9.79
CA VAL A 596 -53.71 23.98 -9.08
C VAL A 596 -53.70 25.14 -10.06
N GLN A 597 -54.46 26.18 -9.74
CA GLN A 597 -54.61 27.38 -10.56
C GLN A 597 -53.26 28.06 -10.78
N TYR A 598 -52.91 28.24 -12.05
CA TYR A 598 -51.88 29.17 -12.48
C TYR A 598 -52.39 30.60 -12.28
N VAL A 599 -51.68 31.41 -11.48
CA VAL A 599 -51.80 32.86 -11.57
C VAL A 599 -50.80 33.33 -12.61
N SER A 600 -51.20 33.28 -13.89
CA SER A 600 -50.56 34.07 -14.93
C SER A 600 -51.16 35.48 -14.89
N GLY A 601 -50.50 36.40 -14.20
CA GLY A 601 -50.77 37.83 -14.38
C GLY A 601 -50.24 38.29 -15.74
N PRO A 602 -50.93 39.20 -16.47
CA PRO A 602 -50.45 39.70 -17.75
C PRO A 602 -49.15 40.50 -17.58
N PRO A 603 -48.28 40.51 -18.59
CA PRO A 603 -47.18 41.46 -18.66
C PRO A 603 -47.73 42.79 -19.19
N ASP A 604 -47.94 43.78 -18.33
CA ASP A 604 -47.97 45.17 -18.80
C ASP A 604 -47.62 46.19 -17.71
N ASP A 605 -46.77 47.11 -18.14
CA ASP A 605 -46.48 48.47 -17.68
C ASP A 605 -47.54 49.17 -16.80
N GLY A 606 -47.20 49.49 -15.55
CA GLY A 606 -48.03 50.40 -14.76
C GLY A 606 -47.73 50.40 -13.26
N TRP A 607 -46.64 51.07 -12.87
CA TRP A 607 -46.47 51.51 -11.49
C TRP A 607 -47.38 52.72 -11.25
N ASP A 608 -48.67 52.53 -10.99
CA ASP A 608 -49.52 53.57 -10.41
C ASP A 608 -50.62 52.98 -9.52
N ALA A 609 -50.53 53.34 -8.23
CA ALA A 609 -51.55 53.32 -7.18
C ALA A 609 -52.66 52.26 -7.27
N VAL A 610 -52.36 51.02 -6.86
CA VAL A 610 -53.40 50.05 -6.46
C VAL A 610 -53.79 50.34 -5.01
N ASP A 611 -55.08 50.53 -4.75
CA ASP A 611 -55.67 50.59 -3.40
C ASP A 611 -55.37 49.27 -2.66
N LEU A 612 -54.28 49.26 -1.89
CA LEU A 612 -53.85 48.09 -1.14
C LEU A 612 -54.81 47.90 0.03
N GLN A 613 -55.72 46.95 -0.07
CA GLN A 613 -56.61 46.58 1.06
C GLN A 613 -55.86 45.81 2.16
N LYS A 614 -54.70 45.20 1.86
CA LYS A 614 -53.84 44.44 2.79
C LYS A 614 -52.37 44.58 2.44
N SER A 615 -51.50 44.52 3.45
CA SER A 615 -50.05 44.49 3.23
C SER A 615 -49.64 43.21 2.49
N ARG A 616 -48.60 43.29 1.65
CA ARG A 616 -48.12 42.19 0.81
C ARG A 616 -46.59 42.10 0.82
N VAL A 617 -46.04 40.91 0.61
CA VAL A 617 -44.63 40.70 0.32
C VAL A 617 -44.48 40.20 -1.11
N GLN A 618 -43.57 40.81 -1.87
CA GLN A 618 -43.29 40.49 -3.26
C GLN A 618 -41.78 40.37 -3.46
N GLY A 619 -41.33 39.55 -4.40
CA GLY A 619 -39.93 39.47 -4.75
C GLY A 619 -39.67 38.56 -5.94
N VAL A 620 -38.40 38.51 -6.35
CA VAL A 620 -37.91 37.63 -7.41
C VAL A 620 -36.91 36.65 -6.83
N VAL A 621 -37.02 35.37 -7.22
CA VAL A 621 -36.00 34.37 -6.94
C VAL A 621 -34.99 34.33 -8.09
N MET A 622 -33.74 34.64 -7.80
CA MET A 622 -32.65 34.75 -8.79
C MET A 622 -31.50 33.76 -8.50
N SER A 623 -30.75 33.43 -9.53
CA SER A 623 -29.49 32.69 -9.42
C SER A 623 -28.38 33.60 -8.89
N GLU A 624 -27.61 33.12 -7.92
CA GLU A 624 -26.46 33.86 -7.36
C GLU A 624 -25.32 34.02 -8.38
N LYS A 625 -25.22 33.10 -9.35
CA LYS A 625 -24.13 33.07 -10.33
C LYS A 625 -24.27 34.14 -11.42
N ASP A 626 -25.47 34.28 -11.96
CA ASP A 626 -25.74 35.08 -13.18
C ASP A 626 -26.92 36.06 -13.01
N HIS A 627 -27.51 36.14 -11.81
CA HIS A 627 -28.64 37.02 -11.48
C HIS A 627 -29.88 36.83 -12.38
N ARG A 628 -30.01 35.64 -13.00
CA ARG A 628 -31.18 35.31 -13.81
C ARG A 628 -32.33 34.76 -12.94
N PRO A 629 -33.60 35.05 -13.28
CA PRO A 629 -34.74 34.50 -12.57
C PRO A 629 -34.79 32.97 -12.62
N ILE A 630 -35.22 32.34 -11.53
CA ILE A 630 -35.34 30.88 -11.44
C ILE A 630 -36.82 30.50 -11.46
N THR A 631 -37.23 29.79 -12.51
CA THR A 631 -38.56 29.19 -12.62
C THR A 631 -38.73 27.96 -11.74
N GLY A 632 -39.94 27.67 -11.25
CA GLY A 632 -40.23 26.43 -10.52
C GLY A 632 -39.59 26.34 -9.14
N VAL A 633 -39.35 27.47 -8.47
CA VAL A 633 -38.90 27.49 -7.06
C VAL A 633 -40.11 27.48 -6.15
N THR A 634 -40.11 26.60 -5.16
CA THR A 634 -41.14 26.59 -4.12
C THR A 634 -40.77 27.61 -3.06
N VAL A 635 -41.53 28.70 -2.98
CA VAL A 635 -41.39 29.72 -1.95
C VAL A 635 -42.48 29.48 -0.90
N VAL A 636 -42.08 29.42 0.37
CA VAL A 636 -42.97 29.20 1.51
C VAL A 636 -42.87 30.41 2.44
N LEU A 637 -44.01 30.99 2.79
CA LEU A 637 -44.13 32.01 3.82
C LEU A 637 -44.76 31.39 5.07
N LYS A 638 -44.01 31.38 6.17
CA LYS A 638 -44.46 30.95 7.50
C LYS A 638 -44.74 32.16 8.38
N ASN A 639 -45.93 32.25 8.96
CA ASN A 639 -46.26 33.23 9.98
C ASN A 639 -45.66 32.81 11.33
N ASP A 640 -44.80 33.63 11.92
CA ASP A 640 -44.10 33.28 13.17
C ASP A 640 -45.04 33.35 14.40
N CYS A 641 -46.18 34.05 14.32
CA CYS A 641 -47.14 34.15 15.43
C CYS A 641 -47.95 32.87 15.64
N ASN A 642 -48.44 32.27 14.55
CA ASN A 642 -49.38 31.16 14.60
C ASN A 642 -48.89 29.89 13.88
N GLY A 643 -47.71 29.95 13.25
CA GLY A 643 -47.11 28.84 12.52
C GLY A 643 -47.73 28.53 11.16
N ALA A 644 -48.78 29.25 10.73
CA ALA A 644 -49.44 29.00 9.46
C ALA A 644 -48.50 29.24 8.28
N THR A 645 -48.51 28.32 7.30
CA THR A 645 -47.65 28.37 6.11
C THR A 645 -48.49 28.55 4.84
N ARG A 646 -48.01 29.39 3.92
CA ARG A 646 -48.50 29.49 2.55
C ARG A 646 -47.35 29.21 1.59
N GLN A 647 -47.65 28.64 0.43
CA GLN A 647 -46.63 28.33 -0.57
C GLN A 647 -47.06 28.77 -1.98
N VAL A 648 -46.09 29.17 -2.79
CA VAL A 648 -46.26 29.48 -4.21
C VAL A 648 -45.08 28.91 -5.00
N LEU A 649 -45.30 28.64 -6.28
CA LEU A 649 -44.27 28.20 -7.22
C LEU A 649 -43.94 29.35 -8.17
N THR A 650 -42.65 29.67 -8.35
CA THR A 650 -42.26 30.79 -9.23
C THR A 650 -42.48 30.46 -10.72
N GLY A 651 -42.93 31.46 -11.48
CA GLY A 651 -43.05 31.38 -12.94
C GLY A 651 -41.71 31.58 -13.67
N PRO A 652 -41.70 31.65 -15.01
CA PRO A 652 -40.49 31.93 -15.81
C PRO A 652 -39.74 33.22 -15.44
N ASP A 653 -40.47 34.20 -14.89
CA ASP A 653 -39.96 35.48 -14.42
C ASP A 653 -39.43 35.44 -12.97
N GLY A 654 -39.49 34.28 -12.30
CA GLY A 654 -39.00 34.07 -10.95
C GLY A 654 -39.79 34.77 -9.84
N ARG A 655 -40.93 35.41 -10.17
CA ARG A 655 -41.69 36.23 -9.22
C ARG A 655 -42.52 35.40 -8.25
N TYR A 656 -42.73 35.95 -7.06
CA TYR A 656 -43.63 35.41 -6.05
C TYR A 656 -44.32 36.55 -5.26
N GLU A 657 -45.49 36.25 -4.68
CA GLU A 657 -46.26 37.20 -3.88
C GLU A 657 -47.03 36.50 -2.75
N PHE A 658 -47.12 37.14 -1.57
CA PHE A 658 -47.99 36.73 -0.47
C PHE A 658 -48.67 37.92 0.22
N GLU A 659 -49.86 37.70 0.77
CA GLU A 659 -50.51 38.64 1.68
C GLU A 659 -49.96 38.50 3.10
N LEU A 660 -49.74 39.64 3.77
CA LEU A 660 -49.27 39.76 5.14
C LEU A 660 -50.41 40.20 6.07
N VAL A 661 -50.36 39.72 7.30
CA VAL A 661 -51.20 40.17 8.42
C VAL A 661 -50.35 41.06 9.32
N GLU A 662 -50.89 42.22 9.67
CA GLU A 662 -50.21 43.17 10.56
C GLU A 662 -50.03 42.60 11.97
N GLY A 663 -48.99 43.05 12.65
CA GLY A 663 -48.63 42.62 14.00
C GLY A 663 -47.74 41.37 14.06
N CYS A 664 -47.57 40.63 12.96
CA CYS A 664 -46.80 39.39 12.91
C CYS A 664 -45.52 39.49 12.09
N SER A 665 -44.46 38.80 12.53
CA SER A 665 -43.27 38.54 11.72
C SER A 665 -43.44 37.26 10.91
N TYR A 666 -42.68 37.15 9.83
CA TYR A 666 -42.74 35.99 8.95
C TYR A 666 -41.35 35.46 8.60
N THR A 667 -41.28 34.16 8.37
CA THR A 667 -40.12 33.48 7.82
C THR A 667 -40.44 33.05 6.39
N LEU A 668 -39.61 33.48 5.44
CA LEU A 668 -39.70 33.14 4.03
C LEU A 668 -38.63 32.09 3.71
N SER A 669 -38.97 31.02 2.99
CA SER A 669 -38.02 30.01 2.55
C SER A 669 -38.21 29.64 1.08
N ALA A 670 -37.15 29.69 0.29
CA ALA A 670 -37.12 29.21 -1.09
C ALA A 670 -36.38 27.89 -1.19
N SER A 671 -36.97 26.93 -1.89
CA SER A 671 -36.41 25.60 -2.10
C SER A 671 -36.67 25.10 -3.53
N LYS A 672 -35.68 24.42 -4.10
CA LYS A 672 -35.76 23.77 -5.40
C LYS A 672 -34.68 22.69 -5.48
N ALA A 673 -35.00 21.55 -6.10
CA ALA A 673 -34.03 20.46 -6.27
C ALA A 673 -32.74 20.95 -6.94
N GLN A 674 -31.58 20.51 -6.43
CA GLN A 674 -30.23 20.94 -6.82
C GLN A 674 -29.87 22.41 -6.50
N TYR A 675 -30.72 23.16 -5.80
CA TYR A 675 -30.41 24.51 -5.32
C TYR A 675 -30.35 24.56 -3.79
N GLY A 676 -29.49 25.42 -3.26
CA GLY A 676 -29.38 25.68 -1.82
C GLY A 676 -30.61 26.40 -1.28
N THR A 677 -31.16 25.89 -0.18
CA THR A 677 -32.29 26.50 0.51
C THR A 677 -31.90 27.87 1.04
N ASN A 678 -32.64 28.91 0.66
CA ASN A 678 -32.44 30.27 1.17
C ASN A 678 -33.62 30.63 2.08
N THR A 679 -33.32 31.20 3.25
CA THR A 679 -34.32 31.71 4.18
C THR A 679 -34.13 33.20 4.42
N GLY A 680 -35.24 33.92 4.49
CA GLY A 680 -35.31 35.35 4.80
C GLY A 680 -36.34 35.61 5.90
N ARG A 681 -36.22 36.73 6.61
CA ARG A 681 -37.16 37.11 7.66
C ARG A 681 -37.82 38.44 7.33
N ILE A 682 -39.14 38.48 7.39
CA ILE A 682 -39.93 39.69 7.24
C ILE A 682 -40.28 40.20 8.64
N GLN A 683 -39.87 41.43 8.93
CA GLN A 683 -40.13 42.08 10.21
C GLN A 683 -41.63 42.38 10.37
N LYS A 684 -42.08 42.43 11.62
CA LYS A 684 -43.48 42.74 11.93
C LYS A 684 -43.86 44.12 11.41
N ILE A 685 -44.99 44.20 10.70
CA ILE A 685 -45.62 45.47 10.36
C ILE A 685 -46.42 45.92 11.58
N ALA A 686 -46.29 47.18 12.00
CA ALA A 686 -46.99 47.67 13.19
C ALA A 686 -48.52 47.55 13.02
N PRO A 687 -49.28 47.16 14.05
CA PRO A 687 -50.74 47.08 13.96
C PRO A 687 -51.37 48.42 13.56
N ARG A 688 -52.39 48.39 12.70
CA ARG A 688 -53.11 49.57 12.16
C ARG A 688 -52.25 50.46 11.26
N SER A 689 -51.23 49.89 10.63
CA SER A 689 -50.46 50.62 9.62
C SER A 689 -51.27 50.73 8.33
N ALA A 690 -51.01 51.76 7.52
CA ALA A 690 -51.47 51.72 6.13
C ALA A 690 -50.87 50.47 5.43
N PRO A 691 -51.64 49.77 4.58
CA PRO A 691 -51.15 48.64 3.81
C PRO A 691 -49.90 48.96 2.99
N LYS A 692 -48.91 48.08 3.03
CA LYS A 692 -47.59 48.28 2.39
C LYS A 692 -47.16 47.06 1.61
N ILE A 693 -46.39 47.31 0.54
CA ILE A 693 -45.65 46.28 -0.19
C ILE A 693 -44.24 46.18 0.42
N VAL A 694 -43.86 44.99 0.82
CA VAL A 694 -42.51 44.64 1.29
C VAL A 694 -41.80 43.92 0.15
N SER A 695 -40.70 44.48 -0.35
CA SER A 695 -39.84 43.80 -1.32
C SER A 695 -38.87 42.84 -0.61
N ALA A 696 -38.78 41.60 -1.07
CA ALA A 696 -37.91 40.58 -0.49
C ALA A 696 -37.32 39.66 -1.58
N ASP A 697 -36.29 40.11 -2.28
CA ASP A 697 -35.62 39.26 -3.27
C ASP A 697 -34.83 38.12 -2.62
N LEU A 698 -34.84 36.96 -3.26
CA LEU A 698 -34.11 35.77 -2.81
C LEU A 698 -33.12 35.33 -3.89
N SER A 699 -31.91 35.01 -3.48
CA SER A 699 -30.90 34.43 -4.37
C SER A 699 -30.62 32.98 -4.00
N MET A 700 -30.32 32.11 -4.97
CA MET A 700 -30.03 30.68 -4.72
C MET A 700 -28.79 30.23 -5.47
N LEU A 701 -28.05 29.28 -4.87
CA LEU A 701 -26.87 28.64 -5.45
C LEU A 701 -27.20 27.24 -5.95
N ARG A 702 -26.75 26.85 -7.15
CA ARG A 702 -26.95 25.52 -7.72
C ARG A 702 -25.73 24.63 -7.51
N VAL A 703 -25.92 23.32 -7.34
CA VAL A 703 -24.83 22.33 -7.42
C VAL A 703 -24.09 22.47 -8.75
N GLY A 704 -22.77 22.59 -8.68
CA GLY A 704 -21.88 22.79 -9.82
C GLY A 704 -21.62 24.25 -10.18
N ASP A 705 -22.27 25.23 -9.54
CA ASP A 705 -21.95 26.64 -9.75
C ASP A 705 -20.50 26.92 -9.35
N ILE A 706 -19.80 27.67 -10.21
CA ILE A 706 -18.43 28.14 -9.97
C ILE A 706 -18.50 29.65 -9.88
N LEU A 707 -18.16 30.19 -8.71
CA LEU A 707 -18.18 31.62 -8.43
C LEU A 707 -16.74 32.10 -8.22
N PRO A 708 -16.26 33.07 -9.02
CA PRO A 708 -14.93 33.61 -8.87
C PRO A 708 -14.85 34.46 -7.59
N LEU A 709 -13.72 34.36 -6.89
CA LEU A 709 -13.40 35.26 -5.81
C LEU A 709 -12.74 36.50 -6.40
N LYS A 710 -13.49 37.60 -6.45
CA LYS A 710 -13.00 38.88 -6.97
C LYS A 710 -11.88 39.40 -6.07
N ASN A 711 -10.86 40.03 -6.65
CA ASN A 711 -9.83 40.81 -5.95
C ASN A 711 -9.01 40.03 -4.89
N ILE A 712 -8.71 38.74 -5.11
CA ILE A 712 -7.54 38.14 -4.46
C ILE A 712 -6.37 38.17 -5.42
N ASP A 713 -5.61 39.25 -5.33
CA ASP A 713 -4.30 39.32 -5.94
C ASP A 713 -3.29 38.68 -4.99
N TYR A 714 -2.60 37.65 -5.46
CA TYR A 714 -1.45 37.10 -4.74
C TYR A 714 -0.17 37.74 -5.28
N ASP A 715 0.75 38.13 -4.41
CA ASP A 715 2.12 38.46 -4.85
C ASP A 715 2.78 37.23 -5.51
N LEU A 716 3.75 37.48 -6.38
CA LEU A 716 4.53 36.44 -7.05
C LEU A 716 5.13 35.49 -5.99
N ASP A 717 4.97 34.18 -6.19
CA ASP A 717 5.44 33.13 -5.27
C ASP A 717 4.90 33.18 -3.82
N GLN A 718 3.83 33.95 -3.56
CA GLN A 718 3.20 34.00 -2.24
C GLN A 718 1.81 33.36 -2.20
N TRP A 719 1.47 32.81 -1.02
CA TRP A 719 0.15 32.26 -0.66
C TRP A 719 -0.51 32.97 0.53
N THR A 720 0.11 34.06 1.01
CA THR A 720 -0.44 34.93 2.05
C THR A 720 -1.62 35.71 1.47
N ILE A 721 -2.74 35.73 2.19
CA ILE A 721 -3.93 36.49 1.80
C ILE A 721 -3.67 37.96 2.14
N ARG A 722 -3.81 38.85 1.15
CA ARG A 722 -3.65 40.29 1.38
C ARG A 722 -4.83 40.86 2.20
N PRO A 723 -4.63 41.93 2.99
CA PRO A 723 -5.69 42.52 3.82
C PRO A 723 -6.97 42.89 3.07
N GLU A 724 -6.86 43.39 1.84
CA GLU A 724 -7.97 43.78 0.97
C GLU A 724 -8.85 42.59 0.55
N ALA A 725 -8.26 41.39 0.46
CA ALA A 725 -8.96 40.15 0.10
C ALA A 725 -9.86 39.62 1.23
N TYR A 726 -9.61 40.04 2.49
CA TYR A 726 -10.44 39.61 3.62
C TYR A 726 -11.89 40.09 3.49
N ARG A 727 -12.14 41.25 2.86
CA ARG A 727 -13.51 41.74 2.63
C ARG A 727 -14.32 40.82 1.74
N GLU A 728 -13.70 40.27 0.69
CA GLU A 728 -14.37 39.34 -0.22
C GLU A 728 -14.51 37.94 0.41
N LEU A 729 -13.54 37.50 1.20
CA LEU A 729 -13.64 36.27 1.97
C LEU A 729 -14.73 36.35 3.06
N ASP A 730 -14.90 37.50 3.70
CA ASP A 730 -15.96 37.70 4.70
C ASP A 730 -17.36 37.61 4.08
N LYS A 731 -17.54 38.00 2.80
CA LYS A 731 -18.79 37.73 2.06
C LYS A 731 -19.03 36.23 1.91
N TRP A 732 -17.98 35.45 1.64
CA TRP A 732 -18.08 33.99 1.58
C TRP A 732 -18.35 33.34 2.93
N VAL A 733 -17.80 33.88 4.01
CA VAL A 733 -18.16 33.48 5.38
C VAL A 733 -19.65 33.68 5.60
N ALA A 734 -20.19 34.85 5.26
CA ALA A 734 -21.62 35.15 5.39
C ALA A 734 -22.48 34.19 4.54
N THR A 735 -22.07 33.90 3.30
CA THR A 735 -22.75 32.92 2.43
C THR A 735 -22.73 31.51 3.03
N LEU A 736 -21.58 31.04 3.52
CA LEU A 736 -21.46 29.69 4.10
C LEU A 736 -22.18 29.57 5.45
N GLN A 737 -22.34 30.66 6.18
CA GLN A 737 -23.19 30.73 7.38
C GLN A 737 -24.67 30.71 7.01
N LYS A 738 -25.07 31.48 5.99
CA LYS A 738 -26.44 31.54 5.47
C LYS A 738 -26.90 30.18 4.95
N TYR A 739 -26.06 29.49 4.19
CA TYR A 739 -26.31 28.14 3.71
C TYR A 739 -25.55 27.12 4.56
N SER A 740 -26.08 26.76 5.73
CA SER A 740 -25.37 25.92 6.71
C SER A 740 -25.02 24.50 6.21
N THR A 741 -25.73 23.99 5.20
CA THR A 741 -25.52 22.67 4.59
C THR A 741 -24.64 22.70 3.33
N LEU A 742 -24.29 23.88 2.83
CA LEU A 742 -23.52 24.06 1.60
C LEU A 742 -22.10 23.52 1.76
N THR A 743 -21.65 22.68 0.82
CA THR A 743 -20.24 22.25 0.73
C THR A 743 -19.60 22.78 -0.54
N VAL A 744 -18.38 23.30 -0.45
CA VAL A 744 -17.67 23.96 -1.54
C VAL A 744 -16.28 23.39 -1.78
N GLU A 745 -15.81 23.45 -3.01
CA GLU A 745 -14.41 23.25 -3.40
C GLU A 745 -13.77 24.61 -3.66
N VAL A 746 -12.70 24.92 -2.93
CA VAL A 746 -11.88 26.12 -3.12
C VAL A 746 -10.79 25.77 -4.13
N ARG A 747 -10.86 26.39 -5.31
CA ARG A 747 -10.05 26.07 -6.48
C ARG A 747 -9.11 27.23 -6.74
N SER A 748 -7.81 27.02 -6.58
CA SER A 748 -6.82 28.07 -6.85
C SER A 748 -5.97 27.73 -8.07
N HIS A 749 -5.58 28.77 -8.80
CA HIS A 749 -4.86 28.67 -10.07
C HIS A 749 -3.61 29.57 -10.09
N THR A 750 -2.67 29.26 -10.96
CA THR A 750 -1.51 30.12 -11.27
C THR A 750 -1.56 30.55 -12.73
N ASP A 751 -0.69 31.49 -13.11
CA ASP A 751 -0.37 31.70 -14.53
C ASP A 751 0.59 30.61 -15.03
N SER A 752 0.90 30.62 -16.32
CA SER A 752 1.81 29.69 -17.01
C SER A 752 3.29 29.94 -16.73
N ARG A 753 3.65 31.04 -16.03
CA ARG A 753 5.05 31.39 -15.86
C ARG A 753 5.62 30.55 -14.71
N GLY A 754 6.67 29.79 -15.02
CA GLY A 754 7.42 29.02 -14.02
C GLY A 754 7.34 27.52 -14.24
N ASP A 755 7.68 26.75 -13.20
CA ASP A 755 7.64 25.29 -13.25
C ASP A 755 6.23 24.78 -12.90
N ALA A 756 5.67 23.93 -13.75
CA ALA A 756 4.34 23.34 -13.59
C ALA A 756 4.10 22.67 -12.22
N ALA A 757 5.09 21.94 -11.70
CA ALA A 757 4.98 21.25 -10.42
C ALA A 757 4.99 22.25 -9.25
N ARG A 758 5.80 23.29 -9.35
CA ARG A 758 5.80 24.41 -8.40
C ARG A 758 4.52 25.23 -8.45
N ASN A 759 3.97 25.46 -9.64
CA ASN A 759 2.66 26.11 -9.83
C ASN A 759 1.52 25.29 -9.23
N ARG A 760 1.57 23.96 -9.36
CA ARG A 760 0.65 23.03 -8.69
C ARG A 760 0.75 23.10 -7.17
N TYR A 761 1.95 23.13 -6.62
CA TYR A 761 2.17 23.29 -5.19
C TYR A 761 1.68 24.66 -4.68
N LEU A 762 2.06 25.74 -5.35
CA LEU A 762 1.71 27.11 -4.98
C LEU A 762 0.20 27.33 -4.95
N SER A 763 -0.51 26.87 -5.98
CA SER A 763 -1.98 26.92 -6.00
C SER A 763 -2.62 26.09 -4.89
N ALA A 764 -2.06 24.92 -4.52
CA ALA A 764 -2.59 24.13 -3.42
C ALA A 764 -2.43 24.84 -2.07
N GLN A 765 -1.31 25.54 -1.87
CA GLN A 765 -1.10 26.38 -0.69
C GLN A 765 -2.07 27.57 -0.65
N ARG A 766 -2.32 28.24 -1.78
CA ARG A 766 -3.31 29.33 -1.89
C ARG A 766 -4.72 28.87 -1.52
N ALA A 767 -5.16 27.73 -2.06
CA ALA A 767 -6.47 27.15 -1.72
C ALA A 767 -6.55 26.80 -0.22
N SER A 768 -5.46 26.27 0.34
CA SER A 768 -5.36 25.95 1.76
C SER A 768 -5.42 27.19 2.66
N SER A 769 -4.76 28.29 2.29
CA SER A 769 -4.84 29.58 3.00
C SER A 769 -6.28 30.09 3.09
N VAL A 770 -7.03 30.02 1.98
CA VAL A 770 -8.44 30.44 1.95
C VAL A 770 -9.29 29.56 2.87
N VAL A 771 -9.13 28.23 2.81
CA VAL A 771 -9.83 27.31 3.72
C VAL A 771 -9.47 27.58 5.19
N ASN A 772 -8.21 27.86 5.49
CA ASN A 772 -7.75 28.18 6.84
C ASN A 772 -8.40 29.47 7.36
N TYR A 773 -8.52 30.51 6.52
CA TYR A 773 -9.21 31.75 6.86
C TYR A 773 -10.71 31.54 7.13
N LEU A 774 -11.41 30.82 6.25
CA LEU A 774 -12.83 30.53 6.45
C LEU A 774 -13.07 29.70 7.71
N ALA A 775 -12.16 28.75 8.00
CA ALA A 775 -12.20 27.95 9.21
C ALA A 775 -11.98 28.78 10.48
N SER A 776 -11.07 29.78 10.47
CA SER A 776 -10.86 30.66 11.62
C SER A 776 -12.07 31.56 11.91
N LYS A 777 -12.92 31.80 10.92
CA LYS A 777 -14.21 32.50 11.05
C LYS A 777 -15.39 31.59 11.42
N GLY A 778 -15.10 30.33 11.78
CA GLY A 778 -16.10 29.38 12.31
C GLY A 778 -16.77 28.48 11.26
N ILE A 779 -16.30 28.47 10.00
CA ILE A 779 -16.82 27.52 9.00
C ILE A 779 -16.15 26.15 9.19
N SER A 780 -16.96 25.09 9.31
CA SER A 780 -16.43 23.72 9.45
C SER A 780 -15.57 23.31 8.25
N ARG A 781 -14.34 22.84 8.50
CA ARG A 781 -13.43 22.32 7.47
C ARG A 781 -14.04 21.19 6.65
N LYS A 782 -14.93 20.38 7.23
CA LYS A 782 -15.62 19.28 6.53
C LYS A 782 -16.51 19.76 5.36
N ARG A 783 -16.84 21.06 5.32
CA ARG A 783 -17.66 21.67 4.27
C ARG A 783 -16.82 22.24 3.12
N MET A 784 -15.49 22.14 3.19
CA MET A 784 -14.59 22.82 2.27
C MET A 784 -13.46 21.88 1.82
N ILE A 785 -13.24 21.78 0.51
CA ILE A 785 -12.11 21.04 -0.08
C ILE A 785 -11.15 22.05 -0.72
N ALA A 786 -9.87 22.02 -0.36
CA ALA A 786 -8.85 22.83 -1.02
C ALA A 786 -8.26 22.08 -2.21
N ALA A 787 -8.29 22.68 -3.40
CA ALA A 787 -7.74 22.11 -4.63
C ALA A 787 -6.85 23.13 -5.37
N GLY A 788 -5.57 22.79 -5.51
CA GLY A 788 -4.62 23.55 -6.34
C GLY A 788 -4.58 23.00 -7.76
N TYR A 789 -4.83 23.84 -8.76
CA TYR A 789 -4.83 23.44 -10.16
C TYR A 789 -3.54 23.79 -10.92
N GLY A 790 -2.69 24.64 -10.35
CA GLY A 790 -1.54 25.23 -11.06
C GLY A 790 -2.01 25.95 -12.32
N GLU A 791 -1.25 25.78 -13.40
CA GLU A 791 -1.54 26.35 -14.72
C GLU A 791 -2.42 25.45 -15.60
N SER A 792 -2.88 24.30 -15.10
CA SER A 792 -3.64 23.31 -15.91
C SER A 792 -5.02 23.80 -16.40
N VAL A 793 -5.49 24.94 -15.90
CA VAL A 793 -6.79 25.52 -16.25
C VAL A 793 -6.61 27.04 -16.38
N LEU A 794 -6.19 27.51 -17.55
CA LEU A 794 -6.06 28.93 -17.88
C LEU A 794 -7.41 29.48 -18.35
N LEU A 795 -7.69 30.77 -18.09
CA LEU A 795 -8.88 31.46 -18.60
C LEU A 795 -8.69 32.01 -20.01
N ASN A 796 -7.43 32.17 -20.42
CA ASN A 796 -7.02 32.71 -21.71
C ASN A 796 -5.96 31.79 -22.33
N ASN A 797 -5.50 32.16 -23.52
CA ASN A 797 -4.51 31.40 -24.28
C ASN A 797 -3.07 31.73 -23.86
N CYS A 798 -2.86 32.21 -22.63
CA CYS A 798 -1.53 32.52 -22.12
C CYS A 798 -0.87 31.28 -21.55
N ASP A 799 -0.55 30.32 -22.43
CA ASP A 799 0.25 29.15 -22.12
C ASP A 799 1.76 29.48 -22.11
N ASP A 800 2.62 28.48 -22.02
CA ASP A 800 4.07 28.67 -21.79
C ASP A 800 4.79 29.39 -22.96
N ASP A 801 4.21 29.33 -24.17
CA ASP A 801 4.81 29.83 -25.41
C ASP A 801 4.12 31.10 -25.94
N ALA A 802 3.07 31.58 -25.27
CA ALA A 802 2.32 32.77 -25.66
C ALA A 802 2.90 34.07 -25.07
N ASP A 803 3.07 35.09 -25.93
CA ASP A 803 3.44 36.45 -25.49
C ASP A 803 2.21 37.17 -24.93
N CYS A 804 2.10 37.21 -23.60
CA CYS A 804 0.96 37.76 -22.89
C CYS A 804 1.36 38.92 -21.98
N THR A 805 0.44 39.87 -21.83
CA THR A 805 0.60 40.99 -20.91
C THR A 805 0.50 40.55 -19.44
N ASP A 806 1.09 41.33 -18.53
CA ASP A 806 0.97 41.04 -17.08
C ASP A 806 -0.49 41.03 -16.59
N ALA A 807 -1.35 41.84 -17.20
CA ALA A 807 -2.78 41.86 -16.93
C ALA A 807 -3.45 40.53 -17.31
N GLU A 808 -3.01 39.92 -18.42
CA GLU A 808 -3.51 38.61 -18.86
C GLU A 808 -3.04 37.48 -17.96
N HIS A 809 -1.79 37.48 -17.52
CA HIS A 809 -1.31 36.54 -16.52
C HIS A 809 -2.01 36.73 -15.17
N GLN A 810 -2.29 37.99 -14.76
CA GLN A 810 -3.03 38.27 -13.52
C GLN A 810 -4.43 37.64 -13.53
N ARG A 811 -5.12 37.63 -14.68
CA ARG A 811 -6.43 36.96 -14.79
C ARG A 811 -6.37 35.46 -14.50
N ASN A 812 -5.24 34.80 -14.78
CA ASN A 812 -5.06 33.38 -14.48
C ASN A 812 -4.75 33.10 -12.99
N ARG A 813 -4.13 34.05 -12.29
CA ARG A 813 -3.82 34.00 -10.85
C ARG A 813 -5.07 34.25 -9.99
N ARG A 814 -5.97 33.27 -9.96
CA ARG A 814 -7.29 33.43 -9.33
C ARG A 814 -7.64 32.33 -8.35
N THR A 815 -8.68 32.56 -7.56
CA THR A 815 -9.34 31.54 -6.75
C THR A 815 -10.84 31.56 -7.01
N GLU A 816 -11.45 30.38 -7.06
CA GLU A 816 -12.85 30.17 -7.38
C GLU A 816 -13.47 29.22 -6.34
N PHE A 817 -14.77 29.36 -6.10
CA PHE A 817 -15.55 28.44 -5.27
C PHE A 817 -16.49 27.65 -6.15
N LYS A 818 -16.41 26.33 -6.09
CA LYS A 818 -17.36 25.43 -6.76
C LYS A 818 -18.31 24.81 -5.75
N VAL A 819 -19.61 24.91 -5.99
CA VAL A 819 -20.64 24.27 -5.15
C VAL A 819 -20.64 22.76 -5.42
N LEU A 820 -20.34 21.97 -4.40
CA LEU A 820 -20.29 20.50 -4.50
C LEU A 820 -21.63 19.84 -4.12
N SER A 821 -22.26 20.34 -3.05
CA SER A 821 -23.54 19.84 -2.60
C SER A 821 -24.30 20.93 -1.84
N VAL A 822 -25.61 20.83 -1.92
CA VAL A 822 -26.60 21.60 -1.17
C VAL A 822 -27.55 20.58 -0.57
N LYS A 823 -27.85 20.69 0.72
CA LYS A 823 -28.91 19.89 1.36
C LYS A 823 -30.08 20.78 1.73
#